data_AF-A0AAD7IKV8-F1
#
_entry.id   AF-A0AAD7IKV8-F1
#
_cell.length_a   1.000
_cell.length_b   1.000
_cell.length_c   1.000
_cell.angle_alpha   90.00
_cell.angle_beta   90.00
_cell.angle_gamma   90.00
#
_symmetry.space_group_name_H-M   'P 1'
#
loop_
_entity.id
_entity.type
_entity.pdbx_description
1 polymer ?
#
loop_
_entity_poly.entity_id
_entity_poly.type
_entity_poly.pdbx_seq_one_letter_code
_entity_poly.pdbx_strand_id
1 'polypeptide(L)'
;MSSPNFDQTVCTPEELASEGFSGFYCYTRRENVGLVVTSLAGFLSLAAIIGMFGFILRNIVRARNFEDPKKRRLIKGPMDLFVLSLFTADLFQSLGVVMDVRWINDGVVRVGALCTAQGVMQNIGQAGIAMTTFIITLHTFDTIWRRGGVTSLKWASVLVGIIWVFLILTVAISASIHNDPSFYAPTPYWCWISSSYPNYRIALENFWLWIGFAVSVLYIPLLFCDTGRIIPGDPEWWTFKLHTRGSGNSERRSQMAIICALAYCLPVLPTSLARWFLVVHGDVKPFGSAQAQFIIKGIFSLSGVCDVVAFKYARSGLLLFGSTTEEAFEESEPVAPEVDEISLHSKASINSSGPPKSRTNGPLKKNWKFLVLWLIVNAFDAVWITYYVRAATDPNPRTAVNRSHAGWQAYYLIMYCFGFCLGFVNIVVCMWYAQSARAPARKRGATRSTMIHYSWHGARILVFLPVAVILGLGPFFSPFIGVKLGQKHAWLHRCDSYPVEIVLSGLSYNALNTSLPTAMFSIRQNGILERQYQYNLTNDATNTSIWRFGPVPGQSLADSQIVTYNLENSSVTATCAGNTTECTQGSFGDSGFLSFTLTNVFNPTNVKLKTVDGDWVYAKSDDAPSYMLKEVESDGSFGDVVVRTAVTKPGHCALLKLCANGATVENLAPVGLTLMKQNEYARACTIPNSN
;
A
#
# COMPACT_ATOMS: atom_id res chain seq x y z
N MET A 1 -39.56 24.65 -19.50
CA MET A 1 -38.90 23.49 -18.85
C MET A 1 -37.46 23.85 -18.62
N SER A 2 -37.12 24.29 -17.41
CA SER A 2 -35.74 24.50 -16.97
C SER A 2 -35.03 23.16 -16.91
N SER A 3 -33.86 23.04 -17.55
CA SER A 3 -33.01 21.84 -17.44
C SER A 3 -32.81 21.48 -15.95
N PRO A 4 -32.97 20.21 -15.55
CA PRO A 4 -32.70 19.81 -14.17
C PRO A 4 -31.25 20.14 -13.83
N ASN A 5 -31.05 20.96 -12.78
CA ASN A 5 -29.72 21.31 -12.30
C ASN A 5 -29.14 20.07 -11.59
N PHE A 6 -28.25 19.36 -12.27
CA PHE A 6 -27.71 18.08 -11.81
C PHE A 6 -26.67 18.21 -10.68
N ASP A 7 -26.22 19.43 -10.39
CA ASP A 7 -25.22 19.72 -9.37
C ASP A 7 -25.85 20.17 -8.02
N GLN A 8 -27.19 20.16 -7.91
CA GLN A 8 -27.87 20.40 -6.63
C GLN A 8 -27.76 19.17 -5.70
N THR A 9 -27.45 19.44 -4.43
CA THR A 9 -27.46 18.46 -3.33
C THR A 9 -28.89 18.10 -2.94
N VAL A 10 -29.09 16.85 -2.51
CA VAL A 10 -30.41 16.31 -2.13
C VAL A 10 -30.82 16.73 -0.71
N CYS A 11 -29.86 17.16 0.11
CA CYS A 11 -30.06 17.56 1.51
C CYS A 11 -30.76 18.91 1.69
N THR A 12 -31.30 19.13 2.90
CA THR A 12 -31.81 20.45 3.29
C THR A 12 -30.67 21.46 3.48
N PRO A 13 -30.91 22.78 3.30
CA PRO A 13 -29.88 23.81 3.48
C PRO A 13 -29.23 23.83 4.87
N GLU A 14 -29.96 23.42 5.91
CA GLU A 14 -29.50 23.34 7.30
C GLU A 14 -28.52 22.18 7.52
N GLU A 15 -28.74 21.06 6.84
CA GLU A 15 -27.84 19.89 6.86
C GLU A 15 -26.56 20.14 6.06
N LEU A 16 -26.65 20.86 4.94
CA LEU A 16 -25.48 21.25 4.15
C LEU A 16 -24.53 22.17 4.95
N ALA A 17 -25.07 23.02 5.84
CA ALA A 17 -24.27 23.89 6.70
C ALA A 17 -23.54 23.15 7.84
N SER A 18 -23.91 21.90 8.15
CA SER A 18 -23.41 21.11 9.29
C SER A 18 -22.61 19.86 8.91
N GLU A 19 -22.38 19.64 7.60
CA GLU A 19 -21.64 18.51 7.02
C GLU A 19 -20.22 18.38 7.61
N GLY A 20 -19.56 19.51 7.93
CA GLY A 20 -18.22 19.54 8.51
C GLY A 20 -18.12 19.17 10.00
N PHE A 21 -19.24 19.15 10.75
CA PHE A 21 -19.25 18.95 12.21
C PHE A 21 -19.80 17.59 12.67
N SER A 22 -20.57 16.87 11.83
CA SER A 22 -21.48 15.83 12.33
C SER A 22 -21.36 14.44 11.67
N GLY A 23 -20.28 14.16 10.93
CA GLY A 23 -19.99 12.80 10.46
C GLY A 23 -21.02 12.23 9.47
N PHE A 24 -21.61 13.08 8.63
CA PHE A 24 -22.50 12.66 7.55
C PHE A 24 -22.06 13.27 6.21
N TYR A 25 -22.51 12.69 5.10
CA TYR A 25 -22.20 13.15 3.74
C TYR A 25 -23.45 13.28 2.89
N CYS A 26 -23.60 14.40 2.20
CA CYS A 26 -24.77 14.76 1.40
C CYS A 26 -24.55 14.47 -0.09
N TYR A 27 -25.44 13.69 -0.71
CA TYR A 27 -25.30 13.36 -2.12
C TYR A 27 -25.81 14.47 -3.05
N THR A 28 -25.11 14.68 -4.16
CA THR A 28 -25.65 15.34 -5.35
C THR A 28 -26.58 14.42 -6.12
N ARG A 29 -27.42 14.99 -7.00
CA ARG A 29 -28.32 14.20 -7.85
C ARG A 29 -27.58 13.19 -8.74
N ARG A 30 -26.38 13.54 -9.23
CA ARG A 30 -25.53 12.63 -10.03
C ARG A 30 -24.98 11.47 -9.21
N GLU A 31 -24.55 11.74 -7.99
CA GLU A 31 -24.00 10.73 -7.08
C GLU A 31 -25.09 9.75 -6.63
N ASN A 32 -26.30 10.25 -6.35
CA ASN A 32 -27.45 9.40 -6.05
C ASN A 32 -27.77 8.44 -7.23
N VAL A 33 -27.74 8.92 -8.48
CA VAL A 33 -27.88 8.06 -9.66
C VAL A 33 -26.76 7.01 -9.75
N GLY A 34 -25.52 7.40 -9.45
CA GLY A 34 -24.39 6.46 -9.37
C GLY A 34 -24.63 5.36 -8.34
N LEU A 35 -25.15 5.72 -7.17
CA LEU A 35 -25.47 4.82 -6.07
C LEU A 35 -26.62 3.85 -6.42
N VAL A 36 -27.61 4.30 -7.20
CA VAL A 36 -28.67 3.44 -7.76
C VAL A 36 -28.09 2.37 -8.67
N VAL A 37 -27.17 2.73 -9.57
CA VAL A 37 -26.52 1.78 -10.48
C VAL A 37 -25.71 0.73 -9.70
N THR A 38 -24.94 1.15 -8.69
CA THR A 38 -24.20 0.22 -7.84
C THR A 38 -25.12 -0.69 -7.05
N SER A 39 -26.25 -0.18 -6.55
CA SER A 39 -27.24 -0.99 -5.82
C SER A 39 -27.88 -2.04 -6.71
N LEU A 40 -28.26 -1.69 -7.94
CA LEU A 40 -28.80 -2.63 -8.94
C LEU A 40 -27.80 -3.75 -9.28
N ALA A 41 -26.53 -3.41 -9.44
CA ALA A 41 -25.46 -4.41 -9.62
C ALA A 41 -25.35 -5.34 -8.40
N GLY A 42 -25.43 -4.79 -7.19
CA GLY A 42 -25.46 -5.56 -5.94
C GLY A 42 -26.65 -6.53 -5.86
N PHE A 43 -27.86 -6.10 -6.26
CA PHE A 43 -29.03 -6.98 -6.33
C PHE A 43 -28.89 -8.11 -7.34
N LEU A 44 -28.31 -7.84 -8.52
CA LEU A 44 -28.04 -8.86 -9.53
C LEU A 44 -27.07 -9.92 -9.00
N SER A 45 -25.97 -9.50 -8.36
CA SER A 45 -25.02 -10.41 -7.70
C SER A 45 -25.67 -11.20 -6.57
N LEU A 46 -26.45 -10.54 -5.71
CA LEU A 46 -27.16 -11.20 -4.62
C LEU A 46 -28.14 -12.27 -5.14
N ALA A 47 -28.92 -11.96 -6.17
CA ALA A 47 -29.85 -12.90 -6.80
C ALA A 47 -29.11 -14.09 -7.43
N ALA A 48 -27.98 -13.85 -8.10
CA ALA A 48 -27.16 -14.91 -8.69
C ALA A 48 -26.59 -15.86 -7.62
N ILE A 49 -26.08 -15.31 -6.51
CA ILE A 49 -25.50 -16.08 -5.39
C ILE A 49 -26.59 -16.88 -4.66
N ILE A 50 -27.73 -16.26 -4.35
CA ILE A 50 -28.88 -16.95 -3.72
C ILE A 50 -29.39 -18.06 -4.65
N GLY A 51 -29.49 -17.81 -5.95
CA GLY A 51 -29.85 -18.82 -6.94
C GLY A 51 -28.86 -19.99 -6.95
N MET A 52 -27.56 -19.71 -6.85
CA MET A 52 -26.51 -20.72 -6.77
C MET A 52 -26.60 -21.55 -5.48
N PHE A 53 -26.78 -20.91 -4.31
CA PHE A 53 -27.01 -21.62 -3.05
C PHE A 53 -28.30 -22.46 -3.07
N GLY A 54 -29.38 -21.95 -3.65
CA GLY A 54 -30.63 -22.68 -3.85
C GLY A 54 -30.45 -23.90 -4.75
N PHE A 55 -29.64 -23.79 -5.79
CA PHE A 55 -29.29 -24.92 -6.66
C PHE A 55 -28.43 -25.96 -5.94
N ILE A 56 -27.41 -25.53 -5.19
CA ILE A 56 -26.60 -26.42 -4.34
C ILE A 56 -27.51 -27.15 -3.33
N LEU A 57 -28.42 -26.43 -2.67
CA LEU A 57 -29.36 -27.01 -1.71
C LEU A 57 -30.30 -28.03 -2.37
N ARG A 58 -30.84 -27.72 -3.55
CA ARG A 58 -31.64 -28.65 -4.35
C ARG A 58 -30.86 -29.92 -4.68
N ASN A 59 -29.58 -29.79 -5.06
CA ASN A 59 -28.71 -30.94 -5.34
C ASN A 59 -28.41 -31.74 -4.07
N ILE A 60 -28.21 -31.10 -2.92
CA ILE A 60 -28.04 -31.79 -1.62
C ILE A 60 -29.30 -32.60 -1.30
N VAL A 61 -30.49 -31.98 -1.39
CA VAL A 61 -31.76 -32.67 -1.10
C VAL A 61 -31.95 -33.87 -2.02
N ARG A 62 -31.68 -33.72 -3.33
CA ARG A 62 -31.68 -34.84 -4.27
C ARG A 62 -30.63 -35.90 -3.92
N ALA A 63 -29.46 -35.49 -3.46
CA ALA A 63 -28.37 -36.39 -3.10
C ALA A 63 -28.69 -37.24 -1.86
N ARG A 64 -29.52 -36.73 -0.93
CA ARG A 64 -29.93 -37.47 0.28
C ARG A 64 -30.68 -38.77 -0.03
N ASN A 65 -31.32 -38.84 -1.21
CA ASN A 65 -32.08 -40.00 -1.68
C ASN A 65 -31.19 -41.10 -2.29
N PHE A 66 -29.89 -40.87 -2.49
CA PHE A 66 -28.98 -41.96 -2.89
C PHE A 66 -28.62 -42.82 -1.68
N GLU A 67 -28.67 -44.14 -1.88
CA GLU A 67 -28.27 -45.14 -0.87
C GLU A 67 -26.75 -45.12 -0.60
N ASP A 68 -25.93 -44.78 -1.60
CA ASP A 68 -24.47 -44.79 -1.47
C ASP A 68 -23.96 -43.57 -0.65
N PRO A 69 -23.34 -43.78 0.53
CA PRO A 69 -22.82 -42.71 1.37
C PRO A 69 -21.69 -41.89 0.72
N LYS A 70 -21.01 -42.41 -0.31
CA LYS A 70 -20.02 -41.62 -1.08
C LYS A 70 -20.68 -40.62 -2.03
N LYS A 71 -21.86 -40.95 -2.58
CA LYS A 71 -22.65 -40.05 -3.44
C LYS A 71 -23.39 -38.97 -2.64
N ARG A 72 -23.59 -39.18 -1.33
CA ARG A 72 -24.20 -38.24 -0.39
C ARG A 72 -23.28 -37.07 0.04
N ARG A 73 -21.96 -37.16 -0.18
CA ARG A 73 -21.02 -36.12 0.25
C ARG A 73 -21.07 -34.91 -0.68
N LEU A 74 -21.45 -33.75 -0.12
CA LEU A 74 -21.47 -32.45 -0.80
C LEU A 74 -20.06 -32.02 -1.26
N ILE A 75 -19.09 -32.14 -0.36
CA ILE A 75 -17.71 -31.73 -0.59
C ILE A 75 -16.93 -32.97 -1.00
N LYS A 76 -16.60 -33.07 -2.30
CA LYS A 76 -15.84 -34.18 -2.87
C LYS A 76 -14.35 -33.86 -2.96
N GLY A 77 -14.02 -32.58 -3.15
CA GLY A 77 -12.64 -32.11 -3.23
C GLY A 77 -12.38 -30.79 -2.50
N PRO A 78 -11.10 -30.40 -2.35
CA PRO A 78 -10.71 -29.14 -1.71
C PRO A 78 -11.27 -27.90 -2.43
N MET A 79 -11.42 -27.99 -3.76
CA MET A 79 -11.95 -26.90 -4.58
C MET A 79 -13.42 -26.58 -4.29
N ASP A 80 -14.23 -27.58 -3.92
CA ASP A 80 -15.63 -27.36 -3.52
C ASP A 80 -15.70 -26.43 -2.30
N LEU A 81 -14.78 -26.62 -1.34
CA LEU A 81 -14.74 -25.83 -0.11
C LEU A 81 -14.30 -24.37 -0.37
N PHE A 82 -13.31 -24.16 -1.23
CA PHE A 82 -12.89 -22.80 -1.59
C PHE A 82 -13.99 -22.04 -2.33
N VAL A 83 -14.71 -22.70 -3.24
CA VAL A 83 -15.84 -22.09 -3.96
C VAL A 83 -16.98 -21.73 -3.00
N LEU A 84 -17.29 -22.61 -2.03
CA LEU A 84 -18.30 -22.29 -1.00
C LEU A 84 -17.87 -21.09 -0.14
N SER A 85 -16.59 -21.00 0.23
CA SER A 85 -16.05 -19.85 0.94
C SER A 85 -16.16 -18.56 0.12
N LEU A 86 -15.84 -18.63 -1.18
CA LEU A 86 -15.92 -17.49 -2.10
C LEU A 86 -17.36 -16.96 -2.20
N PHE A 87 -18.33 -17.83 -2.51
CA PHE A 87 -19.74 -17.43 -2.57
C PHE A 87 -20.30 -16.90 -1.25
N THR A 88 -19.80 -17.39 -0.12
CA THR A 88 -20.19 -16.87 1.20
C THR A 88 -19.62 -15.46 1.40
N ALA A 89 -18.39 -15.18 0.96
CA ALA A 89 -17.82 -13.84 1.01
C ALA A 89 -18.54 -12.87 0.04
N ASP A 90 -18.86 -13.31 -1.18
CA ASP A 90 -19.66 -12.52 -2.13
C ASP A 90 -21.08 -12.22 -1.61
N LEU A 91 -21.66 -13.11 -0.80
CA LEU A 91 -22.94 -12.85 -0.14
C LEU A 91 -22.82 -11.65 0.81
N PHE A 92 -21.79 -11.61 1.67
CA PHE A 92 -21.56 -10.47 2.56
C PHE A 92 -21.28 -9.18 1.77
N GLN A 93 -20.47 -9.26 0.71
CA GLN A 93 -20.19 -8.12 -0.15
C GLN A 93 -21.46 -7.58 -0.82
N SER A 94 -22.30 -8.45 -1.38
CA SER A 94 -23.53 -8.06 -2.07
C SER A 94 -24.55 -7.47 -1.09
N LEU A 95 -24.67 -8.03 0.12
CA LEU A 95 -25.51 -7.46 1.18
C LEU A 95 -25.05 -6.05 1.57
N GLY A 96 -23.74 -5.84 1.75
CA GLY A 96 -23.17 -4.54 2.06
C GLY A 96 -23.41 -3.47 0.98
N VAL A 97 -23.48 -3.87 -0.29
CA VAL A 97 -23.85 -2.97 -1.41
C VAL A 97 -25.34 -2.71 -1.47
N VAL A 98 -26.20 -3.72 -1.26
CA VAL A 98 -27.67 -3.55 -1.27
C VAL A 98 -28.16 -2.60 -0.17
N MET A 99 -27.42 -2.48 0.94
CA MET A 99 -27.72 -1.51 2.00
C MET A 99 -27.66 -0.04 1.51
N ASP A 100 -27.00 0.24 0.38
CA ASP A 100 -26.95 1.58 -0.22
C ASP A 100 -28.32 2.13 -0.61
N VAL A 101 -29.34 1.26 -0.79
CA VAL A 101 -30.74 1.66 -1.03
C VAL A 101 -31.28 2.60 0.03
N ARG A 102 -30.86 2.41 1.30
CA ARG A 102 -31.29 3.31 2.36
C ARG A 102 -30.75 4.72 2.16
N TRP A 103 -29.48 4.83 1.75
CA TRP A 103 -28.82 6.11 1.49
C TRP A 103 -29.36 6.80 0.25
N ILE A 104 -29.79 6.04 -0.77
CA ILE A 104 -30.50 6.54 -1.96
C ILE A 104 -31.80 7.24 -1.55
N ASN A 105 -32.58 6.60 -0.67
CA ASN A 105 -33.86 7.12 -0.19
C ASN A 105 -33.68 8.36 0.70
N ASP A 106 -32.71 8.31 1.60
CA ASP A 106 -32.50 9.38 2.58
C ASP A 106 -31.72 10.56 1.98
N GLY A 107 -31.04 10.39 0.84
CA GLY A 107 -30.27 11.44 0.18
C GLY A 107 -28.99 11.85 0.91
N VAL A 108 -28.68 11.17 2.01
CA VAL A 108 -27.55 11.43 2.91
C VAL A 108 -27.09 10.11 3.53
N VAL A 109 -25.79 10.00 3.80
CA VAL A 109 -25.21 8.87 4.56
C VAL A 109 -24.70 9.38 5.90
N ARG A 110 -25.02 8.67 7.00
CA ARG A 110 -24.72 9.12 8.37
C ARG A 110 -24.06 8.01 9.17
N VAL A 111 -23.17 8.38 10.10
CA VAL A 111 -22.63 7.44 11.10
C VAL A 111 -23.78 6.87 11.95
N GLY A 112 -23.73 5.57 12.25
CA GLY A 112 -24.74 4.88 13.06
C GLY A 112 -24.73 3.38 12.85
N ALA A 113 -25.64 2.66 13.52
CA ALA A 113 -25.66 1.20 13.50
C ALA A 113 -25.78 0.60 12.08
N LEU A 114 -26.56 1.23 11.20
CA LEU A 114 -26.68 0.79 9.81
C LEU A 114 -25.36 0.97 9.03
N CYS A 115 -24.67 2.10 9.25
CA CYS A 115 -23.38 2.41 8.65
C CYS A 115 -22.30 1.43 9.13
N THR A 116 -22.27 1.13 10.43
CA THR A 116 -21.40 0.12 11.01
C THR A 116 -21.67 -1.27 10.42
N ALA A 117 -22.93 -1.70 10.36
CA ALA A 117 -23.29 -2.99 9.78
C ALA A 117 -22.88 -3.08 8.31
N GLN A 118 -23.09 -2.01 7.54
CA GLN A 118 -22.66 -1.94 6.16
C GLN A 118 -21.14 -2.06 6.01
N GLY A 119 -20.38 -1.28 6.78
CA GLY A 119 -18.92 -1.29 6.75
C GLY A 119 -18.33 -2.65 7.14
N VAL A 120 -18.94 -3.33 8.12
CA VAL A 120 -18.56 -4.69 8.53
C VAL A 120 -18.82 -5.70 7.40
N MET A 121 -20.02 -5.68 6.80
CA MET A 121 -20.36 -6.60 5.70
C MET A 121 -19.44 -6.42 4.50
N GLN A 122 -19.16 -5.17 4.11
CA GLN A 122 -18.23 -4.87 3.03
C GLN A 122 -16.81 -5.31 3.35
N ASN A 123 -16.30 -5.05 4.56
CA ASN A 123 -14.95 -5.45 4.95
C ASN A 123 -14.79 -6.99 4.94
N ILE A 124 -15.73 -7.74 5.53
CA ILE A 124 -15.73 -9.21 5.53
C ILE A 124 -15.78 -9.73 4.09
N GLY A 125 -16.70 -9.21 3.28
CA GLY A 125 -16.92 -9.67 1.91
C GLY A 125 -15.69 -9.44 1.03
N GLN A 126 -15.16 -8.22 0.99
CA GLN A 126 -14.05 -7.87 0.10
C GLN A 126 -12.75 -8.58 0.49
N ALA A 127 -12.41 -8.59 1.78
CA ALA A 127 -11.23 -9.29 2.25
C ALA A 127 -11.38 -10.81 2.06
N GLY A 128 -12.57 -11.36 2.30
CA GLY A 128 -12.87 -12.78 2.12
C GLY A 128 -12.75 -13.25 0.66
N ILE A 129 -13.28 -12.47 -0.29
CA ILE A 129 -13.13 -12.73 -1.74
C ILE A 129 -11.64 -12.72 -2.10
N ALA A 130 -10.91 -11.68 -1.71
CA ALA A 130 -9.49 -11.54 -2.04
C ALA A 130 -8.64 -12.70 -1.50
N MET A 131 -8.81 -13.06 -0.22
CA MET A 131 -8.08 -14.17 0.40
C MET A 131 -8.44 -15.53 -0.20
N THR A 132 -9.73 -15.78 -0.43
CA THR A 132 -10.18 -17.07 -0.98
C THR A 132 -9.66 -17.24 -2.41
N THR A 133 -9.73 -16.19 -3.22
CA THR A 133 -9.22 -16.22 -4.59
C THR A 133 -7.70 -16.39 -4.64
N PHE A 134 -6.95 -15.73 -3.75
CA PHE A 134 -5.51 -15.96 -3.60
C PHE A 134 -5.19 -17.45 -3.40
N ILE A 135 -5.91 -18.13 -2.50
CA ILE A 135 -5.71 -19.56 -2.24
C ILE A 135 -6.13 -20.42 -3.44
N ILE A 136 -7.25 -20.10 -4.09
CA ILE A 136 -7.72 -20.80 -5.30
C ILE A 136 -6.64 -20.75 -6.39
N THR A 137 -6.03 -19.59 -6.62
CA THR A 137 -5.00 -19.42 -7.64
C THR A 137 -3.75 -20.22 -7.31
N LEU A 138 -3.26 -20.16 -6.06
CA LEU A 138 -2.10 -20.95 -5.63
C LEU A 138 -2.35 -22.46 -5.75
N HIS A 139 -3.52 -22.92 -5.31
CA HIS A 139 -3.89 -24.34 -5.40
C HIS A 139 -4.01 -24.80 -6.85
N THR A 140 -4.65 -23.99 -7.70
CA THR A 140 -4.80 -24.28 -9.13
C THR A 140 -3.45 -24.33 -9.83
N PHE A 141 -2.56 -23.38 -9.55
CA PHE A 141 -1.20 -23.36 -10.06
C PHE A 141 -0.40 -24.59 -9.64
N ASP A 142 -0.39 -24.93 -8.35
CA ASP A 142 0.33 -26.12 -7.84
C ASP A 142 -0.19 -27.42 -8.48
N THR A 143 -1.51 -27.55 -8.63
CA THR A 143 -2.16 -28.74 -9.19
C THR A 143 -1.82 -28.93 -10.67
N ILE A 144 -1.91 -27.88 -11.47
CA ILE A 144 -1.65 -27.94 -12.92
C ILE A 144 -0.15 -28.09 -13.18
N TRP A 145 0.67 -27.33 -12.46
CA TRP A 145 2.12 -27.30 -12.69
C TRP A 145 2.81 -28.60 -12.26
N ARG A 146 2.35 -29.24 -11.18
CA ARG A 146 3.00 -30.44 -10.62
C ARG A 146 2.40 -31.76 -11.05
N ARG A 147 1.28 -31.77 -11.80
CA ARG A 147 0.53 -32.98 -12.20
C ARG A 147 0.28 -33.97 -11.04
N GLY A 148 0.23 -33.46 -9.81
CA GLY A 148 0.22 -34.25 -8.56
C GLY A 148 -0.13 -33.40 -7.34
N GLY A 149 -0.98 -32.39 -7.53
CA GLY A 149 -1.33 -31.39 -6.52
C GLY A 149 -1.83 -31.97 -5.20
N VAL A 150 -1.79 -31.15 -4.15
CA VAL A 150 -2.29 -31.50 -2.82
C VAL A 150 -3.81 -31.68 -2.87
N THR A 151 -4.28 -32.93 -2.87
CA THR A 151 -5.70 -33.33 -2.92
C THR A 151 -6.35 -33.45 -1.54
N SER A 152 -5.63 -33.16 -0.46
CA SER A 152 -6.12 -33.38 0.89
C SER A 152 -7.09 -32.30 1.35
N LEU A 153 -8.35 -32.71 1.57
CA LEU A 153 -9.42 -31.87 2.09
C LEU A 153 -9.12 -31.26 3.47
N LYS A 154 -8.28 -31.92 4.28
CA LYS A 154 -7.88 -31.42 5.61
C LYS A 154 -7.15 -30.09 5.49
N TRP A 155 -6.24 -29.96 4.53
CA TRP A 155 -5.50 -28.71 4.31
C TRP A 155 -6.40 -27.58 3.83
N ALA A 156 -7.32 -27.86 2.90
CA ALA A 156 -8.31 -26.88 2.47
C ALA A 156 -9.19 -26.40 3.63
N SER A 157 -9.61 -27.31 4.52
CA SER A 157 -10.41 -26.98 5.71
C SER A 157 -9.67 -26.08 6.69
N VAL A 158 -8.39 -26.36 6.94
CA VAL A 158 -7.54 -25.50 7.78
C VAL A 158 -7.37 -24.11 7.17
N LEU A 159 -7.10 -24.03 5.85
CA LEU A 159 -6.91 -22.76 5.16
C LEU A 159 -8.17 -21.88 5.18
N VAL A 160 -9.33 -22.46 4.87
CA VAL A 160 -10.62 -21.74 4.95
C VAL A 160 -10.90 -21.35 6.40
N GLY A 161 -10.65 -22.24 7.37
CA GLY A 161 -10.78 -21.92 8.80
C GLY A 161 -9.93 -20.72 9.22
N ILE A 162 -8.68 -20.64 8.78
CA ILE A 162 -7.79 -19.50 9.07
C ILE A 162 -8.35 -18.20 8.48
N ILE A 163 -8.86 -18.23 7.24
CA ILE A 163 -9.48 -17.05 6.62
C ILE A 163 -10.64 -16.55 7.47
N TRP A 164 -11.60 -17.41 7.80
CA TRP A 164 -12.79 -16.99 8.56
C TRP A 164 -12.45 -16.57 9.99
N VAL A 165 -11.51 -17.24 10.65
CA VAL A 165 -11.02 -16.80 11.97
C VAL A 165 -10.39 -15.42 11.86
N PHE A 166 -9.58 -15.16 10.84
CA PHE A 166 -9.01 -13.83 10.60
C PHE A 166 -10.13 -12.79 10.40
N LEU A 167 -11.09 -13.04 9.50
CA LEU A 167 -12.19 -12.10 9.23
C LEU A 167 -13.02 -11.80 10.50
N ILE A 168 -13.41 -12.83 11.26
CA ILE A 168 -14.15 -12.67 12.51
C ILE A 168 -13.34 -11.88 13.53
N LEU A 169 -12.04 -12.20 13.67
CA LEU A 169 -11.17 -11.51 14.61
C LEU A 169 -11.01 -10.03 14.25
N THR A 170 -10.91 -9.69 12.96
CA THR A 170 -10.79 -8.29 12.55
C THR A 170 -12.02 -7.46 12.91
N VAL A 171 -13.22 -8.05 12.83
CA VAL A 171 -14.48 -7.40 13.23
C VAL A 171 -14.61 -7.34 14.75
N ALA A 172 -14.21 -8.38 15.46
CA ALA A 172 -14.21 -8.39 16.92
C ALA A 172 -13.22 -7.36 17.50
N ILE A 173 -12.05 -7.22 16.89
CA ILE A 173 -11.03 -6.24 17.27
C ILE A 173 -11.53 -4.82 16.95
N SER A 174 -12.12 -4.59 15.77
CA SER A 174 -12.65 -3.26 15.43
C SER A 174 -13.76 -2.84 16.39
N ALA A 175 -14.64 -3.77 16.78
CA ALA A 175 -15.70 -3.52 17.76
C ALA A 175 -15.21 -3.37 19.21
N SER A 176 -14.11 -4.04 19.62
CA SER A 176 -13.64 -4.04 21.02
C SER A 176 -12.66 -2.93 21.36
N ILE A 177 -11.81 -2.52 20.41
CA ILE A 177 -10.79 -1.48 20.65
C ILE A 177 -11.39 -0.08 20.49
N HIS A 178 -12.38 0.08 19.62
CA HIS A 178 -12.95 1.37 19.28
C HIS A 178 -14.42 1.40 19.69
N ASN A 179 -14.70 1.77 20.94
CA ASN A 179 -16.05 2.17 21.39
C ASN A 179 -16.51 3.50 20.74
N ASP A 180 -15.72 4.03 19.81
CA ASP A 180 -16.03 5.23 19.05
C ASP A 180 -16.93 4.86 17.86
N PRO A 181 -18.15 5.42 17.76
CA PRO A 181 -19.04 5.19 16.61
C PRO A 181 -18.40 5.58 15.26
N SER A 182 -17.30 6.35 15.28
CA SER A 182 -16.61 6.88 14.10
C SER A 182 -15.65 5.91 13.41
N PHE A 183 -15.44 4.67 13.91
CA PHE A 183 -14.53 3.72 13.25
C PHE A 183 -15.02 3.32 11.84
N TYR A 184 -16.32 3.02 11.71
CA TYR A 184 -16.98 2.85 10.43
C TYR A 184 -17.76 4.13 10.11
N ALA A 185 -17.27 4.90 9.14
CA ALA A 185 -17.80 6.20 8.79
C ALA A 185 -17.97 6.33 7.25
N PRO A 186 -18.74 7.32 6.77
CA PRO A 186 -18.85 7.61 5.35
C PRO A 186 -17.51 8.00 4.73
N THR A 187 -17.10 7.35 3.64
CA THR A 187 -15.80 7.62 3.01
C THR A 187 -15.83 7.67 1.47
N PRO A 188 -16.30 8.77 0.87
CA PRO A 188 -17.38 9.64 1.35
C PRO A 188 -18.77 9.05 1.04
N TYR A 189 -18.88 8.21 0.00
CA TYR A 189 -20.17 7.79 -0.58
C TYR A 189 -20.81 6.52 -0.01
N TRP A 190 -20.11 5.79 0.84
CA TRP A 190 -20.64 4.60 1.50
C TRP A 190 -19.89 4.42 2.82
N CYS A 191 -20.46 3.62 3.70
CA CYS A 191 -19.85 3.36 4.98
C CYS A 191 -18.72 2.33 4.87
N TRP A 192 -17.55 2.72 5.36
CA TRP A 192 -16.35 1.90 5.38
C TRP A 192 -15.44 2.31 6.54
N ILE A 193 -14.26 1.69 6.66
CA ILE A 193 -13.27 2.06 7.69
C ILE A 193 -12.90 3.53 7.50
N SER A 194 -13.00 4.35 8.54
CA SER A 194 -12.81 5.80 8.49
C SER A 194 -11.42 6.23 8.00
N SER A 195 -11.35 7.43 7.38
CA SER A 195 -10.10 8.01 6.84
C SER A 195 -9.10 8.36 7.93
N SER A 196 -9.58 8.55 9.16
CA SER A 196 -8.76 8.75 10.35
C SER A 196 -7.86 7.55 10.68
N TYR A 197 -8.16 6.36 10.12
CA TYR A 197 -7.46 5.09 10.41
C TYR A 197 -6.82 4.47 9.16
N PRO A 198 -5.87 5.15 8.47
CA PRO A 198 -5.32 4.69 7.20
C PRO A 198 -4.53 3.38 7.32
N ASN A 199 -3.87 3.14 8.46
CA ASN A 199 -3.12 1.91 8.70
C ASN A 199 -4.04 0.67 8.71
N TYR A 200 -5.24 0.81 9.29
CA TYR A 200 -6.22 -0.28 9.36
C TYR A 200 -6.83 -0.58 8.00
N ARG A 201 -7.12 0.46 7.18
CA ARG A 201 -7.56 0.28 5.79
C ARG A 201 -6.58 -0.54 4.96
N ILE A 202 -5.28 -0.27 5.13
CA ILE A 202 -4.24 -0.99 4.41
C ILE A 202 -4.18 -2.44 4.88
N ALA A 203 -4.07 -2.68 6.19
CA ALA A 203 -3.87 -4.02 6.74
C ALA A 203 -5.09 -4.94 6.56
N LEU A 204 -6.31 -4.41 6.68
CA LEU A 204 -7.52 -5.22 6.70
C LEU A 204 -8.09 -5.51 5.31
N GLU A 205 -7.83 -4.64 4.32
CA GLU A 205 -8.49 -4.73 3.02
C GLU A 205 -7.55 -4.53 1.84
N ASN A 206 -6.89 -3.38 1.74
CA ASN A 206 -6.11 -3.05 0.54
C ASN A 206 -4.95 -4.02 0.31
N PHE A 207 -4.30 -4.47 1.39
CA PHE A 207 -3.24 -5.47 1.33
C PHE A 207 -3.68 -6.76 0.61
N TRP A 208 -4.87 -7.26 0.93
CA TRP A 208 -5.39 -8.51 0.36
C TRP A 208 -5.81 -8.36 -1.09
N LEU A 209 -6.44 -7.23 -1.44
CA LEU A 209 -6.80 -6.91 -2.82
C LEU A 209 -5.56 -6.81 -3.72
N TRP A 210 -4.49 -6.16 -3.25
CA TRP A 210 -3.24 -6.02 -4.00
C TRP A 210 -2.47 -7.33 -4.14
N ILE A 211 -2.48 -8.19 -3.12
CA ILE A 211 -1.93 -9.55 -3.24
C ILE A 211 -2.70 -10.35 -4.27
N GLY A 212 -4.03 -10.30 -4.22
CA GLY A 212 -4.86 -10.99 -5.19
C GLY A 212 -4.61 -10.49 -6.62
N PHE A 213 -4.43 -9.18 -6.81
CA PHE A 213 -3.98 -8.60 -8.09
C PHE A 213 -2.61 -9.15 -8.52
N ALA A 214 -1.60 -9.17 -7.65
CA ALA A 214 -0.27 -9.68 -8.00
C ALA A 214 -0.31 -11.16 -8.41
N VAL A 215 -1.22 -11.93 -7.82
CA VAL A 215 -1.34 -13.37 -8.02
C VAL A 215 -2.13 -13.72 -9.29
N SER A 216 -2.95 -12.80 -9.82
CA SER A 216 -3.62 -13.02 -11.11
C SER A 216 -2.63 -13.17 -12.28
N VAL A 217 -1.42 -12.64 -12.16
CA VAL A 217 -0.31 -12.84 -13.11
C VAL A 217 0.05 -14.32 -13.25
N LEU A 218 -0.18 -15.15 -12.23
CA LEU A 218 0.05 -16.61 -12.30
C LEU A 218 -0.91 -17.31 -13.28
N TYR A 219 -2.02 -16.68 -13.67
CA TYR A 219 -2.87 -17.22 -14.74
C TYR A 219 -2.21 -17.15 -16.11
N ILE A 220 -1.26 -16.24 -16.35
CA ILE A 220 -0.56 -16.11 -17.64
C ILE A 220 0.20 -17.39 -18.01
N PRO A 221 1.13 -17.92 -17.19
CA PRO A 221 1.82 -19.17 -17.52
C PRO A 221 0.87 -20.37 -17.60
N LEU A 222 -0.25 -20.38 -16.87
CA LEU A 222 -1.28 -21.41 -16.98
C LEU A 222 -1.89 -21.45 -18.39
N LEU A 223 -2.19 -20.30 -19.00
CA LEU A 223 -2.69 -20.22 -20.38
C LEU A 223 -1.71 -20.80 -21.40
N PHE A 224 -0.41 -20.57 -21.21
CA PHE A 224 0.63 -21.11 -22.11
C PHE A 224 0.86 -22.61 -21.92
N CYS A 225 0.69 -23.14 -20.71
CA CYS A 225 0.74 -24.58 -20.46
C CYS A 225 -0.47 -25.30 -21.07
N ASP A 226 -1.67 -24.72 -20.96
CA ASP A 226 -2.92 -25.37 -21.38
C ASP A 226 -3.13 -25.37 -22.90
N THR A 227 -2.56 -24.40 -23.61
CA THR A 227 -2.49 -24.38 -25.10
C THR A 227 -1.52 -25.41 -25.69
N GLY A 228 -0.86 -26.22 -24.84
CA GLY A 228 0.14 -27.21 -25.26
C GLY A 228 1.45 -26.58 -25.78
N ARG A 229 1.59 -25.25 -25.66
CA ARG A 229 2.78 -24.52 -26.08
C ARG A 229 3.94 -24.70 -25.11
N ILE A 230 3.66 -25.02 -23.84
CA ILE A 230 4.68 -25.26 -22.81
C ILE A 230 4.36 -26.58 -22.09
N ILE A 231 5.14 -27.62 -22.38
CA ILE A 231 5.13 -28.86 -21.58
C ILE A 231 6.27 -28.75 -20.56
N PRO A 232 5.99 -28.73 -19.24
CA PRO A 232 7.01 -28.89 -18.22
C PRO A 232 7.71 -30.23 -18.44
N GLY A 233 9.03 -30.23 -18.62
CA GLY A 233 9.78 -31.45 -18.89
C GLY A 233 9.82 -32.35 -17.66
N ASP A 234 9.56 -33.64 -17.86
CA ASP A 234 9.84 -34.68 -16.86
C ASP A 234 11.33 -35.05 -16.96
N PRO A 235 12.11 -35.08 -15.86
CA PRO A 235 11.76 -34.85 -14.44
C PRO A 235 12.05 -33.44 -13.90
N GLU A 236 12.50 -32.50 -14.75
CA GLU A 236 12.93 -31.16 -14.36
C GLU A 236 11.88 -30.09 -14.72
N TRP A 237 11.07 -29.68 -13.75
CA TRP A 237 9.94 -28.74 -13.89
C TRP A 237 10.28 -27.35 -14.48
N TRP A 238 11.57 -27.00 -14.59
CA TRP A 238 12.08 -25.76 -15.20
C TRP A 238 12.44 -25.90 -16.69
N THR A 239 12.40 -27.11 -17.24
CA THR A 239 12.64 -27.33 -18.66
C THR A 239 11.34 -27.14 -19.43
N PHE A 240 11.34 -26.23 -20.39
CA PHE A 240 10.18 -25.93 -21.22
C PHE A 240 10.42 -26.46 -22.63
N LYS A 241 9.57 -27.36 -23.11
CA LYS A 241 9.51 -27.69 -24.53
C LYS A 241 8.44 -26.83 -25.19
N LEU A 242 8.86 -25.88 -26.03
CA LEU A 242 7.95 -25.17 -26.91
C LEU A 242 7.55 -26.07 -28.08
N HIS A 243 6.25 -26.28 -28.27
CA HIS A 243 5.71 -26.93 -29.46
C HIS A 243 4.88 -25.93 -30.26
N THR A 244 5.04 -25.94 -31.59
CA THR A 244 4.43 -24.99 -32.52
C THR A 244 3.03 -25.42 -33.00
N ARG A 245 2.46 -26.53 -32.50
CA ARG A 245 1.16 -27.04 -32.96
C ARG A 245 0.25 -27.46 -31.80
N GLY A 246 -0.85 -26.73 -31.62
CA GLY A 246 -1.86 -26.99 -30.59
C GLY A 246 -2.73 -28.21 -30.93
N SER A 247 -3.00 -29.04 -29.94
CA SER A 247 -3.93 -30.18 -30.01
C SER A 247 -5.38 -29.69 -29.80
N GLY A 248 -6.33 -30.21 -30.59
CA GLY A 248 -7.74 -29.76 -30.63
C GLY A 248 -8.55 -29.96 -29.34
N ASN A 249 -8.06 -30.71 -28.35
CA ASN A 249 -8.68 -30.80 -27.01
C ASN A 249 -8.24 -29.67 -26.05
N SER A 250 -7.40 -28.74 -26.50
CA SER A 250 -6.91 -27.59 -25.71
C SER A 250 -7.91 -26.44 -25.60
N GLU A 251 -8.91 -26.39 -26.48
CA GLU A 251 -9.78 -25.21 -26.61
C GLU A 251 -10.71 -25.02 -25.40
N ARG A 252 -11.30 -26.11 -24.89
CA ARG A 252 -12.22 -26.08 -23.74
C ARG A 252 -11.52 -25.82 -22.40
N ARG A 253 -10.26 -26.28 -22.24
CA ARG A 253 -9.45 -26.05 -21.02
C ARG A 253 -8.85 -24.64 -21.00
N SER A 254 -8.34 -24.17 -22.15
CA SER A 254 -7.88 -22.78 -22.34
C SER A 254 -9.01 -21.75 -22.09
N GLN A 255 -10.21 -21.98 -22.65
CA GLN A 255 -11.37 -21.11 -22.40
C GLN A 255 -11.72 -21.02 -20.92
N MET A 256 -11.62 -22.13 -20.19
CA MET A 256 -11.92 -22.21 -18.76
C MET A 256 -10.91 -21.44 -17.89
N ALA A 257 -9.62 -21.46 -18.24
CA ALA A 257 -8.60 -20.65 -17.56
C ALA A 257 -8.76 -19.14 -17.84
N ILE A 258 -9.13 -18.78 -19.09
CA ILE A 258 -9.40 -17.38 -19.48
C ILE A 258 -10.61 -16.82 -18.73
N ILE A 259 -11.72 -17.58 -18.66
CA ILE A 259 -12.93 -17.16 -17.95
C ILE A 259 -12.64 -16.92 -16.46
N CYS A 260 -11.87 -17.80 -15.81
CA CYS A 260 -11.49 -17.61 -14.41
C CYS A 260 -10.60 -16.36 -14.22
N ALA A 261 -9.65 -16.13 -15.13
CA ALA A 261 -8.77 -14.97 -15.05
C ALA A 261 -9.53 -13.65 -15.29
N LEU A 262 -10.46 -13.62 -16.25
CA LEU A 262 -11.27 -12.44 -16.55
C LEU A 262 -12.29 -12.14 -15.45
N ALA A 263 -12.92 -13.17 -14.87
CA ALA A 263 -13.87 -13.01 -13.76
C ALA A 263 -13.25 -12.33 -12.53
N TYR A 264 -11.95 -12.52 -12.32
CA TYR A 264 -11.22 -11.87 -11.23
C TYR A 264 -10.60 -10.52 -11.63
N CYS A 265 -9.93 -10.45 -12.79
CA CYS A 265 -9.24 -9.24 -13.22
C CYS A 265 -10.21 -8.09 -13.50
N LEU A 266 -11.38 -8.35 -14.10
CA LEU A 266 -12.29 -7.30 -14.51
C LEU A 266 -12.91 -6.52 -13.32
N PRO A 267 -13.38 -7.19 -12.23
CA PRO A 267 -13.92 -6.49 -11.06
C PRO A 267 -12.84 -5.90 -10.13
N VAL A 268 -11.74 -6.63 -9.91
CA VAL A 268 -10.78 -6.32 -8.83
C VAL A 268 -9.72 -5.33 -9.26
N LEU A 269 -9.27 -5.36 -10.53
CA LEU A 269 -8.18 -4.52 -11.02
C LEU A 269 -8.52 -3.02 -10.98
N PRO A 270 -9.69 -2.55 -11.46
CA PRO A 270 -10.04 -1.13 -11.40
C PRO A 270 -10.11 -0.61 -9.96
N THR A 271 -10.69 -1.40 -9.06
CA THR A 271 -10.82 -1.07 -7.63
C THR A 271 -9.46 -1.01 -6.93
N SER A 272 -8.59 -1.98 -7.23
CA SER A 272 -7.24 -2.07 -6.66
C SER A 272 -6.38 -0.88 -7.08
N LEU A 273 -6.42 -0.51 -8.36
CA LEU A 273 -5.70 0.65 -8.90
C LEU A 273 -6.25 1.94 -8.29
N ALA A 274 -7.56 2.16 -8.31
CA ALA A 274 -8.16 3.38 -7.77
C ALA A 274 -7.80 3.61 -6.30
N ARG A 275 -7.86 2.56 -5.47
CA ARG A 275 -7.49 2.65 -4.06
C ARG A 275 -5.99 2.81 -3.83
N TRP A 276 -5.16 2.22 -4.69
CA TRP A 276 -3.73 2.47 -4.66
C TRP A 276 -3.41 3.93 -4.96
N PHE A 277 -3.98 4.50 -6.02
CA PHE A 277 -3.80 5.91 -6.36
C PHE A 277 -4.19 6.82 -5.20
N LEU A 278 -5.31 6.54 -4.52
CA LEU A 278 -5.77 7.28 -3.34
C LEU A 278 -4.79 7.19 -2.15
N VAL A 279 -4.17 6.03 -1.91
CA VAL A 279 -3.19 5.85 -0.81
C VAL A 279 -1.86 6.53 -1.13
N VAL A 280 -1.47 6.55 -2.41
CA VAL A 280 -0.15 7.02 -2.86
C VAL A 280 -0.11 8.54 -3.09
N HIS A 281 -1.11 9.10 -3.76
CA HIS A 281 -1.07 10.48 -4.24
C HIS A 281 -1.83 11.48 -3.36
N GLY A 282 -2.51 11.02 -2.30
CA GLY A 282 -3.44 11.88 -1.57
C GLY A 282 -4.49 12.48 -2.53
N ASP A 283 -4.76 13.78 -2.41
CA ASP A 283 -5.82 14.48 -3.14
C ASP A 283 -5.57 14.76 -4.64
N VAL A 284 -4.44 14.31 -5.21
CA VAL A 284 -4.19 14.46 -6.65
C VAL A 284 -4.89 13.34 -7.43
N LYS A 285 -6.00 13.71 -8.08
CA LYS A 285 -7.02 12.84 -8.67
C LYS A 285 -6.88 12.66 -10.20
N PRO A 286 -6.20 11.62 -10.73
CA PRO A 286 -6.37 11.22 -12.13
C PRO A 286 -7.69 10.45 -12.38
N PHE A 287 -8.28 9.84 -11.34
CA PHE A 287 -9.54 9.07 -11.38
C PHE A 287 -10.63 9.60 -10.43
N GLY A 288 -10.44 10.80 -9.86
CA GLY A 288 -11.24 11.24 -8.70
C GLY A 288 -12.52 12.00 -9.02
N SER A 289 -13.10 11.86 -10.21
CA SER A 289 -14.49 12.27 -10.40
C SER A 289 -15.40 11.26 -9.69
N ALA A 290 -16.43 11.75 -8.99
CA ALA A 290 -17.38 10.89 -8.27
C ALA A 290 -17.93 9.78 -9.18
N GLN A 291 -18.18 10.10 -10.46
CA GLN A 291 -18.72 9.16 -11.45
C GLN A 291 -17.77 7.99 -11.72
N ALA A 292 -16.45 8.23 -11.80
CA ALA A 292 -15.48 7.15 -12.00
C ALA A 292 -15.47 6.18 -10.81
N GLN A 293 -15.61 6.69 -9.58
CA GLN A 293 -15.70 5.85 -8.38
C GLN A 293 -16.96 4.99 -8.39
N PHE A 294 -18.12 5.52 -8.79
CA PHE A 294 -19.34 4.73 -8.92
C PHE A 294 -19.25 3.67 -10.02
N ILE A 295 -18.61 3.96 -11.16
CA ILE A 295 -18.39 2.97 -12.22
C ILE A 295 -17.52 1.82 -11.71
N ILE A 296 -16.40 2.14 -11.07
CA ILE A 296 -15.47 1.16 -10.51
C ILE A 296 -16.18 0.32 -9.43
N LYS A 297 -16.90 0.98 -8.52
CA LYS A 297 -17.71 0.30 -7.49
C LYS A 297 -18.80 -0.57 -8.11
N GLY A 298 -19.45 -0.14 -9.18
CA GLY A 298 -20.49 -0.88 -9.89
C GLY A 298 -19.95 -2.14 -10.55
N ILE A 299 -18.81 -2.01 -11.24
CA ILE A 299 -18.08 -3.15 -11.83
C ILE A 299 -17.69 -4.15 -10.73
N PHE A 300 -17.18 -3.67 -9.60
CA PHE A 300 -16.83 -4.52 -8.48
C PHE A 300 -18.05 -5.17 -7.81
N SER A 301 -19.19 -4.48 -7.80
CA SER A 301 -20.46 -5.00 -7.26
C SER A 301 -21.05 -6.13 -8.11
N LEU A 302 -20.55 -6.33 -9.34
CA LEU A 302 -20.89 -7.47 -10.21
C LEU A 302 -20.03 -8.72 -9.95
N SER A 303 -19.11 -8.70 -8.97
CA SER A 303 -18.21 -9.84 -8.69
C SER A 303 -18.95 -11.16 -8.55
N GLY A 304 -20.04 -11.18 -7.78
CA GLY A 304 -20.85 -12.38 -7.55
C GLY A 304 -21.44 -12.97 -8.83
N VAL A 305 -21.91 -12.13 -9.76
CA VAL A 305 -22.35 -12.61 -11.08
C VAL A 305 -21.19 -13.21 -11.86
N CYS A 306 -20.05 -12.52 -11.89
CA CYS A 306 -18.84 -13.00 -12.56
C CYS A 306 -18.38 -14.36 -11.99
N ASP A 307 -18.42 -14.54 -10.68
CA ASP A 307 -18.01 -15.79 -10.01
C ASP A 307 -19.00 -16.94 -10.24
N VAL A 308 -20.30 -16.68 -10.25
CA VAL A 308 -21.31 -17.70 -10.58
C VAL A 308 -21.20 -18.12 -12.05
N VAL A 309 -21.01 -17.16 -12.97
CA VAL A 309 -20.76 -17.43 -14.39
C VAL A 309 -19.48 -18.24 -14.55
N ALA A 310 -18.38 -17.81 -13.93
CA ALA A 310 -17.12 -18.52 -13.97
C ALA A 310 -17.27 -19.94 -13.43
N PHE A 311 -17.96 -20.15 -12.31
CA PHE A 311 -18.21 -21.47 -11.77
C PHE A 311 -18.98 -22.36 -12.75
N LYS A 312 -20.09 -21.86 -13.33
CA LYS A 312 -20.95 -22.65 -14.23
C LYS A 312 -20.22 -23.08 -15.50
N TYR A 313 -19.44 -22.19 -16.10
CA TYR A 313 -18.73 -22.47 -17.36
C TYR A 313 -17.40 -23.20 -17.15
N ALA A 314 -16.65 -22.84 -16.11
CA ALA A 314 -15.37 -23.46 -15.82
C ALA A 314 -15.53 -24.85 -15.20
N ARG A 315 -16.53 -25.10 -14.35
CA ARG A 315 -16.47 -26.27 -13.45
C ARG A 315 -17.82 -26.96 -13.25
N SER A 316 -18.49 -27.28 -14.34
CA SER A 316 -19.76 -28.04 -14.38
C SER A 316 -19.71 -29.47 -13.81
N GLY A 317 -18.62 -29.90 -13.17
CA GLY A 317 -18.48 -31.22 -12.52
C GLY A 317 -18.24 -31.19 -11.01
N LEU A 318 -18.00 -30.01 -10.41
CA LEU A 318 -17.85 -29.84 -8.96
C LEU A 318 -19.23 -29.78 -8.27
N LEU A 319 -19.33 -29.95 -6.94
CA LEU A 319 -20.60 -29.83 -6.18
C LEU A 319 -21.79 -30.67 -6.71
N LEU A 320 -21.55 -31.94 -7.06
CA LEU A 320 -22.57 -32.90 -7.52
C LEU A 320 -23.16 -32.67 -8.93
N PHE A 321 -22.57 -31.78 -9.75
CA PHE A 321 -23.09 -31.49 -11.10
C PHE A 321 -22.84 -32.60 -12.15
N GLY A 322 -22.02 -33.62 -11.84
CA GLY A 322 -21.76 -34.76 -12.72
C GLY A 322 -22.49 -36.03 -12.30
N SER A 323 -23.73 -36.22 -12.77
CA SER A 323 -24.35 -37.55 -12.87
C SER A 323 -25.37 -37.59 -14.02
N THR A 324 -24.89 -37.35 -15.24
CA THR A 324 -25.51 -37.88 -16.46
C THR A 324 -24.50 -37.67 -17.59
N THR A 325 -24.11 -38.75 -18.27
CA THR A 325 -23.19 -38.80 -19.43
C THR A 325 -21.69 -38.90 -19.11
N GLU A 326 -21.27 -40.08 -18.64
CA GLU A 326 -20.08 -40.79 -19.16
C GLU A 326 -20.07 -42.22 -18.57
N GLU A 327 -21.02 -43.04 -19.03
CA GLU A 327 -20.71 -44.43 -19.32
C GLU A 327 -19.94 -44.41 -20.65
N ALA A 328 -18.61 -44.30 -20.59
CA ALA A 328 -17.67 -44.64 -21.67
C ALA A 328 -16.22 -44.31 -21.23
N PHE A 329 -15.67 -45.09 -20.31
CA PHE A 329 -14.33 -45.69 -20.46
C PHE A 329 -14.16 -46.64 -19.29
N GLU A 330 -14.69 -47.83 -19.53
CA GLU A 330 -14.41 -49.04 -18.80
C GLU A 330 -12.89 -49.26 -18.76
N GLU A 331 -12.47 -49.72 -17.59
CA GLU A 331 -11.20 -50.35 -17.29
C GLU A 331 -10.77 -51.29 -18.43
N SER A 332 -9.70 -50.94 -19.15
CA SER A 332 -8.96 -51.91 -19.97
C SER A 332 -7.53 -52.01 -19.45
N GLU A 333 -7.26 -53.16 -18.84
CA GLU A 333 -5.92 -53.69 -18.63
C GLU A 333 -5.12 -53.62 -19.94
N PRO A 334 -3.81 -53.36 -19.90
CA PRO A 334 -2.99 -53.48 -21.09
C PRO A 334 -2.78 -54.96 -21.43
N VAL A 335 -3.58 -55.44 -22.39
CA VAL A 335 -3.31 -56.66 -23.16
C VAL A 335 -1.97 -56.47 -23.88
N ALA A 336 -1.05 -57.39 -23.65
CA ALA A 336 0.27 -57.43 -24.27
C ALA A 336 0.14 -57.60 -25.80
N PRO A 337 0.95 -56.90 -26.62
CA PRO A 337 1.04 -57.20 -28.02
C PRO A 337 1.87 -58.48 -28.22
N GLU A 338 1.23 -59.44 -28.88
CA GLU A 338 1.84 -60.58 -29.57
C GLU A 338 2.86 -60.06 -30.59
N VAL A 339 4.11 -60.53 -30.49
CA VAL A 339 5.19 -60.19 -31.42
C VAL A 339 5.50 -61.46 -32.22
N ASP A 340 5.19 -61.39 -33.52
CA ASP A 340 5.58 -62.39 -34.50
C ASP A 340 7.10 -62.54 -34.57
N GLU A 341 7.52 -63.80 -34.57
CA GLU A 341 8.89 -64.27 -34.59
C GLU A 341 9.40 -64.27 -36.04
N ILE A 342 10.35 -63.39 -36.39
CA ILE A 342 11.25 -63.60 -37.54
C ILE A 342 12.70 -63.35 -37.14
N SER A 343 13.46 -64.41 -37.36
CA SER A 343 14.88 -64.71 -37.12
C SER A 343 15.94 -63.70 -37.59
N LEU A 344 17.10 -63.69 -36.91
CA LEU A 344 18.36 -64.34 -37.38
C LEU A 344 19.64 -63.52 -37.01
N HIS A 345 20.62 -64.22 -36.42
CA HIS A 345 22.06 -63.93 -36.25
C HIS A 345 22.52 -62.72 -35.41
N SER A 346 23.22 -62.97 -34.29
CA SER A 346 24.64 -63.34 -34.24
C SER A 346 25.19 -63.32 -32.80
N LYS A 347 26.03 -64.30 -32.46
CA LYS A 347 26.74 -64.44 -31.18
C LYS A 347 27.89 -63.43 -31.07
N ALA A 348 28.08 -62.82 -29.90
CA ALA A 348 29.42 -62.40 -29.42
C ALA A 348 29.49 -62.22 -27.88
N SER A 349 30.10 -63.22 -27.25
CA SER A 349 30.99 -63.23 -26.08
C SER A 349 31.36 -61.91 -25.32
N ILE A 350 31.11 -61.96 -23.99
CA ILE A 350 32.00 -61.62 -22.84
C ILE A 350 32.61 -60.20 -22.74
N ASN A 351 32.26 -59.43 -21.69
CA ASN A 351 33.20 -59.03 -20.61
C ASN A 351 32.58 -58.15 -19.50
N SER A 352 33.03 -58.43 -18.27
CA SER A 352 32.75 -57.66 -17.06
C SER A 352 33.41 -56.28 -17.07
N SER A 353 32.67 -55.23 -16.71
CA SER A 353 33.24 -54.01 -16.13
C SER A 353 32.21 -53.35 -15.20
N GLY A 354 32.65 -53.01 -13.98
CA GLY A 354 31.79 -52.44 -12.93
C GLY A 354 31.21 -51.05 -13.31
N PRO A 355 30.15 -50.60 -12.63
CA PRO A 355 29.50 -49.35 -13.00
C PRO A 355 30.39 -48.14 -12.64
N PRO A 356 30.48 -47.13 -13.51
CA PRO A 356 31.25 -45.93 -13.23
C PRO A 356 30.55 -45.11 -12.14
N LYS A 357 31.30 -44.69 -11.12
CA LYS A 357 30.85 -43.68 -10.15
C LYS A 357 30.78 -42.32 -10.86
N SER A 358 29.66 -42.00 -11.49
CA SER A 358 29.40 -40.63 -11.92
C SER A 358 29.11 -39.78 -10.67
N ARG A 359 30.05 -38.90 -10.35
CA ARG A 359 29.93 -37.90 -9.30
C ARG A 359 28.99 -36.82 -9.82
N THR A 360 27.68 -37.01 -9.64
CA THR A 360 26.68 -35.99 -9.98
C THR A 360 26.86 -34.78 -9.08
N ASN A 361 27.52 -33.75 -9.60
CA ASN A 361 27.59 -32.45 -8.95
C ASN A 361 26.16 -31.89 -8.84
N GLY A 362 25.70 -31.64 -7.61
CA GLY A 362 24.33 -31.19 -7.36
C GLY A 362 23.99 -29.87 -8.10
N PRO A 363 22.69 -29.62 -8.36
CA PRO A 363 22.19 -28.49 -9.17
C PRO A 363 22.65 -27.12 -8.65
N LEU A 364 22.98 -27.00 -7.36
CA LEU A 364 23.53 -25.78 -6.76
C LEU A 364 24.90 -25.35 -7.33
N LYS A 365 25.77 -26.30 -7.73
CA LYS A 365 27.10 -25.95 -8.26
C LYS A 365 27.04 -25.40 -9.69
N LYS A 366 25.98 -25.70 -10.44
CA LYS A 366 25.85 -25.31 -11.86
C LYS A 366 25.33 -23.87 -12.02
N ASN A 367 24.55 -23.36 -11.07
CA ASN A 367 23.81 -22.08 -11.20
C ASN A 367 24.25 -20.97 -10.22
N TRP A 368 25.38 -21.12 -9.53
CA TRP A 368 25.82 -20.16 -8.50
C TRP A 368 26.01 -18.72 -9.02
N LYS A 369 26.44 -18.56 -10.28
CA LYS A 369 26.61 -17.24 -10.92
C LYS A 369 25.29 -16.46 -11.04
N PHE A 370 24.18 -17.16 -11.29
CA PHE A 370 22.85 -16.54 -11.36
C PHE A 370 22.38 -16.06 -9.98
N LEU A 371 22.65 -16.85 -8.93
CA LEU A 371 22.35 -16.46 -7.55
C LEU A 371 23.17 -15.24 -7.11
N VAL A 372 24.44 -15.17 -7.50
CA VAL A 372 25.28 -13.99 -7.21
C VAL A 372 24.74 -12.75 -7.91
N LEU A 373 24.40 -12.83 -9.20
CA LEU A 373 23.82 -11.70 -9.92
C LEU A 373 22.50 -11.25 -9.30
N TRP A 374 21.63 -12.20 -8.91
CA TRP A 374 20.37 -11.92 -8.24
C TRP A 374 20.55 -11.23 -6.87
N LEU A 375 21.53 -11.66 -6.06
CA LEU A 375 21.87 -10.99 -4.80
C LEU A 375 22.41 -9.58 -5.03
N ILE A 376 23.22 -9.38 -6.07
CA ILE A 376 23.74 -8.06 -6.45
C ILE A 376 22.58 -7.11 -6.81
N VAL A 377 21.60 -7.56 -7.59
CA VAL A 377 20.42 -6.74 -7.95
C VAL A 377 19.63 -6.34 -6.71
N ASN A 378 19.42 -7.26 -5.76
CA ASN A 378 18.75 -6.96 -4.49
C ASN A 378 19.56 -5.97 -3.61
N ALA A 379 20.88 -6.08 -3.62
CA ALA A 379 21.74 -5.13 -2.91
C ALA A 379 21.65 -3.73 -3.53
N PHE A 380 21.64 -3.63 -4.86
CA PHE A 380 21.45 -2.35 -5.55
C PHE A 380 20.07 -1.74 -5.26
N ASP A 381 19.01 -2.55 -5.22
CA ASP A 381 17.66 -2.10 -4.84
C ASP A 381 17.63 -1.56 -3.41
N ALA A 382 18.23 -2.26 -2.45
CA ALA A 382 18.31 -1.80 -1.08
C ALA A 382 19.07 -0.46 -0.95
N VAL A 383 20.17 -0.29 -1.70
CA VAL A 383 20.90 1.00 -1.78
C VAL A 383 20.00 2.07 -2.39
N TRP A 384 19.28 1.75 -3.46
CA TRP A 384 18.38 2.67 -4.14
C TRP A 384 17.27 3.19 -3.22
N ILE A 385 16.61 2.28 -2.49
CA ILE A 385 15.59 2.62 -1.49
C ILE A 385 16.19 3.44 -0.34
N THR A 386 17.43 3.16 0.07
CA THR A 386 18.11 3.94 1.09
C THR A 386 18.36 5.37 0.64
N TYR A 387 18.73 5.59 -0.62
CA TYR A 387 18.84 6.93 -1.20
C TYR A 387 17.50 7.67 -1.21
N TYR A 388 16.41 6.99 -1.57
CA TYR A 388 15.06 7.55 -1.48
C TYR A 388 14.71 7.98 -0.05
N VAL A 389 14.85 7.08 0.93
CA VAL A 389 14.56 7.37 2.34
C VAL A 389 15.41 8.53 2.83
N ARG A 390 16.70 8.57 2.48
CA ARG A 390 17.60 9.66 2.86
C ARG A 390 17.16 10.99 2.25
N ALA A 391 16.85 11.03 0.96
CA ALA A 391 16.41 12.26 0.29
C ALA A 391 15.04 12.76 0.80
N ALA A 392 14.16 11.87 1.24
CA ALA A 392 12.88 12.22 1.85
C ALA A 392 13.00 12.73 3.30
N THR A 393 14.03 12.30 4.02
CA THR A 393 14.23 12.61 5.45
C THR A 393 15.24 13.72 5.68
N ASP A 394 16.14 13.95 4.73
CA ASP A 394 17.18 14.97 4.74
C ASP A 394 17.29 15.60 3.34
N PRO A 395 16.38 16.50 2.98
CA PRO A 395 16.30 17.04 1.62
C PRO A 395 17.44 18.01 1.28
N ASN A 396 18.20 18.50 2.27
CA ASN A 396 19.21 19.54 2.08
C ASN A 396 20.61 19.06 2.51
N PRO A 397 21.67 19.26 1.70
CA PRO A 397 21.64 19.90 0.39
C PRO A 397 20.93 19.04 -0.67
N ARG A 398 20.25 19.68 -1.62
CA ARG A 398 19.52 18.94 -2.67
C ARG A 398 20.49 18.14 -3.54
N THR A 399 20.19 16.85 -3.64
CA THR A 399 20.86 15.91 -4.54
C THR A 399 20.25 15.96 -5.94
N ALA A 400 20.85 15.29 -6.92
CA ALA A 400 20.28 15.18 -8.28
C ALA A 400 18.84 14.63 -8.29
N VAL A 401 18.46 13.83 -7.28
CA VAL A 401 17.15 13.16 -7.20
C VAL A 401 16.04 14.12 -6.76
N ASN A 402 16.32 15.00 -5.80
CA ASN A 402 15.35 15.91 -5.19
C ASN A 402 15.60 17.39 -5.56
N ARG A 403 16.38 17.65 -6.62
CA ARG A 403 16.65 19.00 -7.12
C ARG A 403 15.39 19.70 -7.65
N SER A 404 14.50 18.95 -8.28
CA SER A 404 13.19 19.43 -8.76
C SER A 404 12.07 18.50 -8.30
N HIS A 405 10.88 19.07 -8.09
CA HIS A 405 9.71 18.30 -7.66
C HIS A 405 9.33 17.22 -8.70
N ALA A 406 9.40 17.53 -9.99
CA ALA A 406 9.14 16.55 -11.06
C ALA A 406 10.18 15.40 -11.09
N GLY A 407 11.46 15.70 -10.85
CA GLY A 407 12.51 14.68 -10.77
C GLY A 407 12.31 13.74 -9.58
N TRP A 408 11.91 14.30 -8.44
CA TRP A 408 11.55 13.55 -7.25
C TRP A 408 10.37 12.59 -7.50
N GLN A 409 9.30 13.09 -8.14
CA GLN A 409 8.13 12.29 -8.50
C GLN A 409 8.47 11.15 -9.48
N ALA A 410 9.31 11.41 -10.48
CA ALA A 410 9.74 10.38 -11.43
C ALA A 410 10.57 9.28 -10.74
N TYR A 411 11.52 9.67 -9.88
CA TYR A 411 12.34 8.73 -9.13
C TYR A 411 11.51 7.85 -8.20
N TYR A 412 10.56 8.47 -7.48
CA TYR A 412 9.54 7.80 -6.68
C TYR A 412 8.82 6.72 -7.52
N LEU A 413 8.21 7.09 -8.64
CA LEU A 413 7.39 6.18 -9.46
C LEU A 413 8.19 4.98 -9.98
N ILE A 414 9.39 5.24 -10.51
CA ILE A 414 10.25 4.19 -11.06
C ILE A 414 10.67 3.21 -9.97
N MET A 415 11.05 3.71 -8.79
CA MET A 415 11.43 2.86 -7.65
C MET A 415 10.32 1.90 -7.25
N TYR A 416 9.05 2.37 -7.16
CA TYR A 416 7.93 1.49 -6.80
C TYR A 416 7.62 0.45 -7.89
N CYS A 417 7.61 0.85 -9.16
CA CYS A 417 7.41 -0.07 -10.27
C CYS A 417 8.51 -1.15 -10.31
N PHE A 418 9.76 -0.74 -10.08
CA PHE A 418 10.89 -1.67 -10.02
C PHE A 418 10.81 -2.60 -8.81
N GLY A 419 10.54 -2.08 -7.62
CA GLY A 419 10.39 -2.87 -6.39
C GLY A 419 9.28 -3.92 -6.50
N PHE A 420 8.16 -3.59 -7.16
CA PHE A 420 7.10 -4.56 -7.45
C PHE A 420 7.59 -5.71 -8.35
N CYS A 421 8.26 -5.37 -9.46
CA CYS A 421 8.83 -6.36 -10.38
C CYS A 421 9.92 -7.23 -9.70
N LEU A 422 10.79 -6.62 -8.90
CA LEU A 422 11.86 -7.34 -8.21
C LEU A 422 11.31 -8.26 -7.11
N GLY A 423 10.29 -7.82 -6.38
CA GLY A 423 9.57 -8.65 -5.40
C GLY A 423 9.02 -9.94 -6.03
N PHE A 424 8.46 -9.84 -7.24
CA PHE A 424 8.00 -11.01 -8.00
C PHE A 424 9.16 -11.97 -8.35
N VAL A 425 10.26 -11.43 -8.88
CA VAL A 425 11.46 -12.22 -9.18
C VAL A 425 12.00 -12.91 -7.92
N ASN A 426 12.02 -12.22 -6.78
CA ASN A 426 12.47 -12.76 -5.50
C ASN A 426 11.60 -13.93 -5.04
N ILE A 427 10.28 -13.85 -5.19
CA ILE A 427 9.35 -14.94 -4.87
C ILE A 427 9.65 -16.16 -5.75
N VAL A 428 9.84 -15.96 -7.06
CA VAL A 428 10.18 -17.05 -8.01
C VAL A 428 11.51 -17.72 -7.65
N VAL A 429 12.55 -16.94 -7.35
CA VAL A 429 13.88 -17.47 -6.98
C VAL A 429 13.83 -18.20 -5.62
N CYS A 430 13.08 -17.67 -4.64
CA CYS A 430 12.89 -18.33 -3.34
C CYS A 430 12.14 -19.66 -3.49
N MET A 431 11.11 -19.71 -4.34
CA MET A 431 10.41 -20.96 -4.67
C MET A 431 11.34 -21.97 -5.34
N TRP A 432 12.21 -21.53 -6.26
CA TRP A 432 13.21 -22.39 -6.90
C TRP A 432 14.22 -22.97 -5.90
N TYR A 433 14.72 -22.15 -4.97
CA TYR A 433 15.65 -22.60 -3.93
C TYR A 433 14.99 -23.60 -2.96
N ALA A 434 13.78 -23.30 -2.49
CA ALA A 434 13.03 -24.17 -1.58
C ALA A 434 12.76 -25.56 -2.19
N GLN A 435 12.60 -25.63 -3.52
CA GLN A 435 12.42 -26.88 -4.25
C GLN A 435 13.76 -27.61 -4.46
N SER A 436 14.84 -26.89 -4.77
CA SER A 436 16.18 -27.49 -4.91
C SER A 436 16.72 -28.09 -3.61
N ALA A 437 16.25 -27.59 -2.45
CA ALA A 437 16.57 -28.15 -1.14
C ALA A 437 15.77 -29.42 -0.78
N ARG A 438 14.73 -29.78 -1.55
CA ARG A 438 14.00 -31.05 -1.43
C ARG A 438 14.71 -32.13 -2.26
N ALA A 439 15.86 -32.61 -1.81
CA ALA A 439 16.47 -33.79 -2.41
C ALA A 439 15.58 -35.03 -2.14
N PRO A 440 15.35 -35.93 -3.12
CA PRO A 440 14.60 -37.16 -2.88
C PRO A 440 15.36 -38.04 -1.90
N ALA A 441 14.69 -38.45 -0.82
CA ALA A 441 15.23 -39.38 0.16
C ALA A 441 15.62 -40.69 -0.55
N ARG A 442 16.92 -40.94 -0.70
CA ARG A 442 17.41 -42.25 -1.10
C ARG A 442 17.03 -43.22 0.00
N LYS A 443 16.15 -44.18 -0.30
CA LYS A 443 15.77 -45.28 0.60
C LYS A 443 17.03 -45.99 1.11
N ARG A 444 17.50 -45.63 2.30
CA ARG A 444 18.32 -46.47 3.17
C ARG A 444 17.74 -46.36 4.57
N GLY A 445 17.47 -47.53 5.13
CA GLY A 445 16.63 -47.69 6.31
C GLY A 445 17.18 -47.06 7.59
N ALA A 446 16.37 -47.25 8.64
CA ALA A 446 16.54 -46.89 10.05
C ALA A 446 15.84 -45.60 10.50
N THR A 447 14.69 -45.88 11.10
CA THR A 447 13.67 -45.17 11.91
C THR A 447 14.13 -44.05 12.87
N ARG A 448 15.43 -43.79 13.03
CA ARG A 448 15.95 -42.73 13.93
C ARG A 448 16.34 -41.43 13.20
N SER A 449 16.52 -41.50 11.88
CA SER A 449 16.94 -40.37 11.03
C SER A 449 15.77 -39.45 10.61
N THR A 450 14.55 -39.99 10.54
CA THR A 450 13.35 -39.27 10.06
C THR A 450 12.96 -38.09 10.96
N MET A 451 13.08 -38.21 12.28
CA MET A 451 12.69 -37.14 13.22
C MET A 451 13.66 -35.94 13.17
N ILE A 452 14.97 -36.19 13.03
CA ILE A 452 15.99 -35.14 12.83
C ILE A 452 15.78 -34.45 11.48
N HIS A 453 15.43 -35.20 10.42
CA HIS A 453 15.10 -34.62 9.11
C HIS A 453 13.84 -33.74 9.13
N TYR A 454 12.76 -34.15 9.81
CA TYR A 454 11.55 -33.32 9.95
C TYR A 454 11.80 -32.08 10.80
N SER A 455 12.59 -32.19 11.89
CA SER A 455 13.01 -31.05 12.70
C SER A 455 13.87 -30.06 11.91
N TRP A 456 14.79 -30.57 11.06
CA TRP A 456 15.68 -29.74 10.26
C TRP A 456 14.97 -29.09 9.06
N HIS A 457 13.99 -29.77 8.45
CA HIS A 457 13.09 -29.20 7.46
C HIS A 457 12.13 -28.16 8.07
N GLY A 458 11.59 -28.41 9.26
CA GLY A 458 10.77 -27.46 10.00
C GLY A 458 11.54 -26.19 10.36
N ALA A 459 12.75 -26.34 10.92
CA ALA A 459 13.63 -25.22 11.25
C ALA A 459 14.06 -24.42 10.01
N ARG A 460 14.34 -25.09 8.88
CA ARG A 460 14.63 -24.42 7.61
C ARG A 460 13.45 -23.63 7.08
N ILE A 461 12.23 -24.17 7.12
CA ILE A 461 11.03 -23.44 6.70
C ILE A 461 10.77 -22.24 7.61
N LEU A 462 10.96 -22.40 8.93
CA LEU A 462 10.74 -21.35 9.92
C LEU A 462 11.70 -20.16 9.75
N VAL A 463 12.91 -20.38 9.20
CA VAL A 463 13.90 -19.32 8.90
C VAL A 463 13.81 -18.82 7.45
N PHE A 464 13.57 -19.71 6.47
CA PHE A 464 13.49 -19.32 5.05
C PHE A 464 12.20 -18.60 4.68
N LEU A 465 11.07 -18.96 5.30
CA LEU A 465 9.78 -18.34 4.99
C LEU A 465 9.77 -16.83 5.34
N PRO A 466 10.22 -16.38 6.53
CA PRO A 466 10.36 -14.96 6.81
C PRO A 466 11.30 -14.25 5.83
N VAL A 467 12.44 -14.85 5.49
CA VAL A 467 13.40 -14.28 4.53
C VAL A 467 12.79 -14.16 3.13
N ALA A 468 12.03 -15.16 2.68
CA ALA A 468 11.34 -15.12 1.40
C ALA A 468 10.21 -14.08 1.37
N VAL A 469 9.49 -13.91 2.48
CA VAL A 469 8.46 -12.86 2.63
C VAL A 469 9.11 -11.48 2.64
N ILE A 470 10.23 -11.29 3.36
CA ILE A 470 10.97 -10.03 3.38
C ILE A 470 11.54 -9.71 2.00
N LEU A 471 12.11 -10.67 1.28
CA LEU A 471 12.61 -10.44 -0.07
C LEU A 471 11.49 -10.21 -1.09
N GLY A 472 10.33 -10.86 -0.92
CA GLY A 472 9.18 -10.68 -1.82
C GLY A 472 8.43 -9.37 -1.61
N LEU A 473 8.22 -8.96 -0.36
CA LEU A 473 7.43 -7.78 -0.01
C LEU A 473 8.30 -6.55 0.32
N GLY A 474 9.53 -6.76 0.77
CA GLY A 474 10.45 -5.71 1.21
C GLY A 474 10.70 -4.62 0.18
N PRO A 475 11.04 -4.93 -1.09
CA PRO A 475 11.26 -3.90 -2.12
C PRO A 475 10.07 -2.94 -2.29
N PHE A 476 8.84 -3.44 -2.07
CA PHE A 476 7.64 -2.64 -2.19
C PHE A 476 7.30 -1.82 -0.93
N PHE A 477 7.41 -2.43 0.27
CA PHE A 477 6.98 -1.78 1.51
C PHE A 477 8.09 -1.02 2.25
N SER A 478 9.36 -1.35 1.99
CA SER A 478 10.49 -0.71 2.68
C SER A 478 10.60 0.79 2.45
N PRO A 479 10.21 1.38 1.30
CA PRO A 479 10.22 2.84 1.17
C PRO A 479 9.16 3.51 2.08
N PHE A 480 7.95 2.94 2.19
CA PHE A 480 6.90 3.47 3.08
C PHE A 480 7.29 3.42 4.56
N ILE A 481 7.80 2.26 4.99
CA ILE A 481 8.23 2.04 6.38
C ILE A 481 9.49 2.87 6.68
N GLY A 482 10.45 2.85 5.74
CA GLY A 482 11.72 3.53 5.85
C GLY A 482 11.58 5.04 5.98
N VAL A 483 10.72 5.68 5.18
CA VAL A 483 10.47 7.13 5.29
C VAL A 483 9.85 7.49 6.64
N LYS A 484 8.82 6.76 7.11
CA LYS A 484 8.19 7.06 8.41
C LYS A 484 9.16 6.90 9.58
N LEU A 485 9.95 5.81 9.58
CA LEU A 485 10.96 5.58 10.61
C LEU A 485 12.08 6.62 10.53
N GLY A 486 12.53 6.94 9.33
CA GLY A 486 13.56 7.95 9.09
C GLY A 486 13.11 9.35 9.48
N GLN A 487 11.86 9.74 9.21
CA GLN A 487 11.29 11.02 9.64
C GLN A 487 11.17 11.09 11.17
N LYS A 488 10.74 10.00 11.82
CA LYS A 488 10.70 9.92 13.29
C LYS A 488 12.11 10.03 13.90
N HIS A 489 13.09 9.34 13.32
CA HIS A 489 14.48 9.41 13.77
C HIS A 489 15.09 10.80 13.55
N ALA A 490 14.88 11.39 12.37
CA ALA A 490 15.32 12.75 12.06
C ALA A 490 14.65 13.77 13.00
N TRP A 491 13.36 13.62 13.29
CA TRP A 491 12.68 14.48 14.25
C TRP A 491 13.33 14.45 15.63
N LEU A 492 13.77 13.27 16.10
CA LEU A 492 14.36 13.13 17.44
C LEU A 492 15.83 13.55 17.51
N HIS A 493 16.63 13.22 16.48
CA HIS A 493 18.09 13.29 16.58
C HIS A 493 18.75 14.28 15.61
N ARG A 494 18.01 14.93 14.70
CA ARG A 494 18.67 15.77 13.68
C ARG A 494 19.35 16.99 14.26
N CYS A 495 18.79 17.58 15.32
CA CYS A 495 19.36 18.75 15.97
C CYS A 495 20.31 18.41 17.14
N ASP A 496 20.72 17.14 17.31
CA ASP A 496 21.62 16.76 18.42
C ASP A 496 23.01 17.40 18.33
N SER A 497 23.49 17.66 17.12
CA SER A 497 24.75 18.35 16.87
C SER A 497 24.67 19.87 16.95
N TYR A 498 23.48 20.44 17.22
CA TYR A 498 23.23 21.87 17.25
C TYR A 498 22.94 22.35 18.68
N PRO A 499 23.40 23.55 19.06
CA PRO A 499 23.16 24.11 20.39
C PRO A 499 21.71 24.56 20.59
N VAL A 500 20.97 24.86 19.50
CA VAL A 500 19.58 25.32 19.56
C VAL A 500 18.70 24.49 18.64
N GLU A 501 17.62 23.95 19.22
CA GLU A 501 16.52 23.32 18.51
C GLU A 501 15.31 24.27 18.50
N ILE A 502 14.62 24.40 17.37
CA ILE A 502 13.46 25.28 17.23
C ILE A 502 12.31 24.48 16.63
N VAL A 503 11.13 24.54 17.26
CA VAL A 503 9.91 23.94 16.73
C VAL A 503 8.93 25.05 16.38
N LEU A 504 8.62 25.18 15.10
CA LEU A 504 7.62 26.09 14.57
C LEU A 504 6.25 25.42 14.60
N SER A 505 5.26 26.15 15.09
CA SER A 505 3.86 25.76 15.07
C SER A 505 3.08 26.77 14.25
N GLY A 506 2.72 26.36 13.03
CA GLY A 506 1.73 27.08 12.24
C GLY A 506 0.31 26.85 12.77
N LEU A 507 -0.61 27.71 12.36
CA LEU A 507 -2.02 27.58 12.70
C LEU A 507 -2.72 26.55 11.81
N SER A 508 -3.62 25.78 12.39
CA SER A 508 -4.53 24.93 11.61
C SER A 508 -5.55 25.78 10.84
N TYR A 509 -6.15 25.21 9.81
CA TYR A 509 -7.22 25.81 9.01
C TYR A 509 -8.39 26.33 9.87
N ASN A 510 -8.74 25.60 10.94
CA ASN A 510 -9.83 25.91 11.86
C ASN A 510 -9.38 26.63 13.14
N ALA A 511 -8.15 27.17 13.17
CA ALA A 511 -7.66 27.89 14.33
C ALA A 511 -8.50 29.15 14.59
N LEU A 512 -8.78 29.42 15.87
CA LEU A 512 -9.46 30.65 16.31
C LEU A 512 -8.67 31.89 15.87
N ASN A 513 -9.37 32.98 15.55
CA ASN A 513 -8.75 34.25 15.16
C ASN A 513 -7.81 34.84 16.24
N THR A 514 -7.95 34.39 17.49
CA THR A 514 -7.10 34.80 18.63
C THR A 514 -5.79 34.01 18.73
N SER A 515 -5.65 32.93 17.97
CA SER A 515 -4.45 32.08 17.99
C SER A 515 -3.34 32.69 17.14
N LEU A 516 -2.11 32.67 17.65
CA LEU A 516 -0.92 33.18 16.95
C LEU A 516 0.01 32.02 16.60
N PRO A 517 0.70 32.06 15.43
CA PRO A 517 1.76 31.13 15.12
C PRO A 517 2.92 31.30 16.11
N THR A 518 3.52 30.19 16.52
CA THR A 518 4.54 30.20 17.60
C THR A 518 5.81 29.49 17.18
N ALA A 519 6.94 29.92 17.75
CA ALA A 519 8.23 29.25 17.66
C ALA A 519 8.70 28.91 19.08
N MET A 520 8.96 27.63 19.33
CA MET A 520 9.50 27.15 20.60
C MET A 520 10.98 26.87 20.45
N PHE A 521 11.82 27.64 21.13
CA PHE A 521 13.27 27.48 21.17
C PHE A 521 13.64 26.61 22.35
N SER A 522 14.43 25.58 22.12
CA SER A 522 15.00 24.72 23.15
C SER A 522 16.52 24.77 23.07
N ILE A 523 17.16 25.27 24.13
CA ILE A 523 18.61 25.45 24.18
C ILE A 523 19.26 24.27 24.91
N ARG A 524 20.30 23.73 24.29
CA ARG A 524 21.08 22.62 24.84
C ARG A 524 22.24 23.16 25.68
N GLN A 525 22.29 22.80 26.96
CA GLN A 525 23.42 23.04 27.84
C GLN A 525 23.97 21.69 28.33
N ASN A 526 25.29 21.47 28.20
CA ASN A 526 25.94 20.21 28.57
C ASN A 526 25.30 18.93 27.98
N GLY A 527 24.74 19.02 26.77
CA GLY A 527 24.11 17.89 26.09
C GLY A 527 22.63 17.68 26.44
N ILE A 528 22.07 18.39 27.42
CA ILE A 528 20.67 18.28 27.88
C ILE A 528 19.87 19.50 27.40
N LEU A 529 18.62 19.28 26.97
CA LEU A 529 17.67 20.34 26.64
C LEU A 529 17.09 20.91 27.94
N GLU A 530 17.52 22.11 28.33
CA GLU A 530 17.20 22.66 29.66
C GLU A 530 16.23 23.85 29.65
N ARG A 531 16.23 24.68 28.60
CA ARG A 531 15.45 25.93 28.59
C ARG A 531 14.57 26.03 27.35
N GLN A 532 13.28 26.28 27.57
CA GLN A 532 12.30 26.52 26.52
C GLN A 532 11.86 27.98 26.53
N TYR A 533 11.94 28.64 25.37
CA TYR A 533 11.47 30.01 25.16
C TYR A 533 10.46 30.03 24.03
N GLN A 534 9.39 30.79 24.19
CA GLN A 534 8.36 30.92 23.17
C GLN A 534 8.39 32.30 22.53
N TYR A 535 8.34 32.33 21.20
CA TYR A 535 8.16 33.53 20.40
C TYR A 535 6.86 33.43 19.61
N ASN A 536 6.17 34.55 19.45
CA ASN A 536 4.96 34.66 18.66
C ASN A 536 5.20 35.52 17.43
N LEU A 537 4.49 35.17 16.36
CA LEU A 537 4.42 35.95 15.15
C LEU A 537 3.11 36.75 15.14
N THR A 538 3.21 38.06 15.01
CA THR A 538 2.08 39.01 14.99
C THR A 538 2.17 39.91 13.77
N ASN A 539 1.03 40.35 13.24
CA ASN A 539 0.97 41.37 12.20
C ASN A 539 0.52 42.70 12.80
N ASP A 540 0.93 43.81 12.19
CA ASP A 540 0.42 45.12 12.59
C ASP A 540 -1.05 45.28 12.16
N ALA A 541 -1.88 45.85 13.03
CA ALA A 541 -3.30 46.03 12.80
C ALA A 541 -3.59 47.12 11.76
N THR A 542 -2.69 48.11 11.64
CA THR A 542 -2.83 49.24 10.71
C THR A 542 -2.14 48.98 9.37
N ASN A 543 -1.09 48.15 9.36
CA ASN A 543 -0.35 47.82 8.15
C ASN A 543 -0.05 46.32 8.04
N THR A 544 -0.78 45.63 7.16
CA THR A 544 -0.66 44.17 6.98
C THR A 544 0.67 43.73 6.37
N SER A 545 1.47 44.64 5.83
CA SER A 545 2.82 44.33 5.32
C SER A 545 3.89 44.28 6.41
N ILE A 546 3.56 44.69 7.64
CA ILE A 546 4.49 44.69 8.78
C ILE A 546 4.21 43.51 9.71
N TRP A 547 5.23 42.69 9.92
CA TRP A 547 5.18 41.52 10.80
C TRP A 547 6.21 41.65 11.92
N ARG A 548 5.83 41.27 13.15
CA ARG A 548 6.69 41.28 14.33
C ARG A 548 6.83 39.88 14.90
N PHE A 549 8.08 39.47 15.10
CA PHE A 549 8.46 38.21 15.71
C PHE A 549 9.21 38.51 17.02
N GLY A 550 8.63 38.12 18.15
CA GLY A 550 9.16 38.49 19.47
C GLY A 550 8.74 37.52 20.57
N PRO A 551 9.37 37.63 21.75
CA PRO A 551 9.12 36.73 22.88
C PRO A 551 7.72 36.90 23.46
N VAL A 552 7.20 35.83 24.09
CA VAL A 552 5.98 35.89 24.91
C VAL A 552 6.28 36.59 26.25
N PRO A 553 5.38 37.46 26.77
CA PRO A 553 5.57 38.11 28.06
C PRO A 553 5.86 37.11 29.19
N GLY A 554 6.92 37.35 29.95
CA GLY A 554 7.35 36.46 31.05
C GLY A 554 8.26 35.29 30.64
N GLN A 555 8.47 35.06 29.35
CA GLN A 555 9.45 34.10 28.82
C GLN A 555 10.46 34.83 27.93
N SER A 556 11.53 35.35 28.53
CA SER A 556 12.55 36.11 27.82
C SER A 556 13.83 35.31 27.70
N LEU A 557 14.33 35.15 26.48
CA LEU A 557 15.75 34.87 26.27
C LEU A 557 16.56 36.02 26.88
N ALA A 558 17.71 35.75 27.52
CA ALA A 558 18.65 36.83 27.80
C ALA A 558 19.09 37.38 26.42
N ASP A 559 18.88 38.67 26.18
CA ASP A 559 18.91 39.32 24.84
C ASP A 559 17.64 39.13 23.98
N SER A 560 16.45 39.16 24.57
CA SER A 560 15.19 39.11 23.84
C SER A 560 15.01 40.28 22.86
N GLN A 561 15.23 40.02 21.58
CA GLN A 561 15.03 40.97 20.50
C GLN A 561 13.68 40.76 19.81
N ILE A 562 13.04 41.86 19.43
CA ILE A 562 11.86 41.82 18.56
C ILE A 562 12.33 42.13 17.15
N VAL A 563 12.15 41.16 16.26
CA VAL A 563 12.46 41.29 14.83
C VAL A 563 11.21 41.76 14.09
N THR A 564 11.33 42.85 13.35
CA THR A 564 10.27 43.44 12.53
C THR A 564 10.63 43.26 11.06
N TYR A 565 9.67 42.76 10.29
CA TYR A 565 9.79 42.57 8.84
C TYR A 565 8.83 43.53 8.14
N ASN A 566 9.32 44.24 7.14
CA ASN A 566 8.49 44.99 6.21
C ASN A 566 8.56 44.32 4.83
N LEU A 567 7.42 43.75 4.41
CA LEU A 567 7.32 42.98 3.17
C LEU A 567 7.28 43.85 1.90
N GLU A 568 6.98 45.14 2.00
CA GLU A 568 6.90 46.03 0.81
C GLU A 568 8.28 46.40 0.27
N ASN A 569 9.25 46.59 1.17
CA ASN A 569 10.63 46.96 0.82
C ASN A 569 11.65 45.88 1.17
N SER A 570 11.18 44.69 1.58
CA SER A 570 11.97 43.55 2.02
C SER A 570 13.05 43.91 3.05
N SER A 571 12.71 44.80 3.99
CA SER A 571 13.62 45.22 5.08
C SER A 571 13.34 44.46 6.38
N VAL A 572 14.39 44.27 7.17
CA VAL A 572 14.34 43.63 8.48
C VAL A 572 15.08 44.48 9.50
N THR A 573 14.45 44.74 10.64
CA THR A 573 15.04 45.45 11.76
C THR A 573 14.85 44.66 13.05
N ALA A 574 15.83 44.73 13.95
CA ALA A 574 15.76 44.10 15.27
C ALA A 574 15.95 45.15 16.36
N THR A 575 15.05 45.13 17.33
CA THR A 575 15.10 45.99 18.53
C THR A 575 15.69 45.23 19.69
N CYS A 576 16.56 45.88 20.46
CA CYS A 576 17.30 45.21 21.53
C CYS A 576 16.54 45.17 22.85
N ALA A 577 16.84 44.14 23.67
CA ALA A 577 16.21 43.95 24.96
C ALA A 577 16.42 45.17 25.87
N GLY A 578 15.33 45.80 26.32
CA GLY A 578 15.34 46.88 27.31
C GLY A 578 15.37 48.32 26.75
N ASN A 579 15.59 48.52 25.44
CA ASN A 579 15.52 49.84 24.80
C ASN A 579 14.65 49.80 23.53
N THR A 580 13.96 50.90 23.20
CA THR A 580 13.23 51.06 21.93
C THR A 580 14.14 51.31 20.72
N THR A 581 15.46 51.15 20.89
CA THR A 581 16.46 51.43 19.85
C THR A 581 16.72 50.20 18.98
N GLU A 582 16.79 50.43 17.67
CA GLU A 582 17.20 49.42 16.70
C GLU A 582 18.67 49.07 16.89
N CYS A 583 18.97 47.78 16.97
CA CYS A 583 20.33 47.29 17.16
C CYS A 583 20.86 46.48 15.97
N THR A 584 19.98 46.03 15.08
CA THR A 584 20.37 45.45 13.81
C THR A 584 19.40 45.89 12.75
N GLN A 585 19.92 46.23 11.58
CA GLN A 585 19.14 46.62 10.41
C GLN A 585 19.64 45.85 9.19
N GLY A 586 18.77 45.62 8.23
CA GLY A 586 19.12 44.84 7.07
C GLY A 586 18.00 44.67 6.06
N SER A 587 18.26 43.82 5.08
CA SER A 587 17.28 43.42 4.07
C SER A 587 17.31 41.92 3.85
N PHE A 588 16.22 41.38 3.32
CA PHE A 588 16.11 39.99 2.93
C PHE A 588 15.65 39.87 1.47
N GLY A 589 16.10 38.81 0.79
CA GLY A 589 15.59 38.42 -0.52
C GLY A 589 14.92 37.06 -0.41
N ASP A 590 13.65 36.96 -0.80
CA ASP A 590 12.83 35.76 -0.67
C ASP A 590 12.55 35.05 -2.00
N SER A 591 12.81 35.71 -3.14
CA SER A 591 12.66 35.16 -4.48
C SER A 591 13.82 34.24 -4.88
N GLY A 592 13.55 32.95 -5.01
CA GLY A 592 14.54 31.93 -5.41
C GLY A 592 15.46 31.53 -4.25
N PHE A 593 16.62 32.17 -4.14
CA PHE A 593 17.56 31.91 -3.03
C PHE A 593 17.26 32.84 -1.87
N LEU A 594 16.88 32.26 -0.72
CA LEU A 594 16.68 33.04 0.49
C LEU A 594 18.02 33.63 0.94
N SER A 595 18.06 34.94 1.12
CA SER A 595 19.26 35.66 1.56
C SER A 595 18.94 36.77 2.54
N PHE A 596 19.89 37.06 3.44
CA PHE A 596 19.81 38.14 4.40
C PHE A 596 21.11 38.92 4.37
N THR A 597 21.01 40.24 4.45
CA THR A 597 22.15 41.13 4.70
C THR A 597 21.84 41.90 5.97
N LEU A 598 22.53 41.59 7.05
CA LEU A 598 22.30 42.16 8.38
C LEU A 598 23.51 42.99 8.80
N THR A 599 23.26 44.16 9.37
CA THR A 599 24.29 45.08 9.87
C THR A 599 23.95 45.43 11.31
N ASN A 600 24.90 45.20 12.22
CA ASN A 600 24.76 45.62 13.61
C ASN A 600 24.99 47.14 13.70
N VAL A 601 24.09 47.85 14.38
CA VAL A 601 24.06 49.33 14.44
C VAL A 601 25.14 49.86 15.39
N PHE A 602 25.46 49.12 16.45
CA PHE A 602 26.44 49.53 17.46
C PHE A 602 27.88 49.17 17.07
N ASN A 603 28.04 48.10 16.29
CA ASN A 603 29.32 47.69 15.71
C ASN A 603 29.07 47.29 14.26
N PRO A 604 29.49 48.06 13.24
CA PRO A 604 29.10 47.90 11.84
C PRO A 604 29.75 46.69 11.16
N THR A 605 29.51 45.49 11.69
CA THR A 605 29.82 44.21 11.07
C THR A 605 28.66 43.80 10.18
N ASN A 606 28.97 43.46 8.93
CA ASN A 606 27.98 43.00 7.96
C ASN A 606 28.02 41.48 7.89
N VAL A 607 26.89 40.85 8.19
CA VAL A 607 26.70 39.41 8.05
C VAL A 607 25.81 39.16 6.85
N LYS A 608 26.31 38.37 5.90
CA LYS A 608 25.57 37.95 4.70
C LYS A 608 25.23 36.49 4.83
N LEU A 609 23.95 36.17 4.76
CA LEU A 609 23.44 34.81 4.81
C LEU A 609 22.80 34.47 3.47
N LYS A 610 23.03 33.26 2.97
CA LYS A 610 22.42 32.79 1.72
C LYS A 610 22.16 31.29 1.76
N THR A 611 21.07 30.84 1.13
CA THR A 611 20.79 29.41 1.01
C THR A 611 21.71 28.73 0.02
N VAL A 612 22.07 27.48 0.33
CA VAL A 612 22.86 26.62 -0.57
C VAL A 612 22.04 26.26 -1.82
N ASP A 613 20.76 25.95 -1.63
CA ASP A 613 19.83 25.56 -2.69
C ASP A 613 18.83 26.69 -3.00
N GLY A 614 18.35 26.74 -4.25
CA GLY A 614 17.28 27.64 -4.69
C GLY A 614 15.89 27.06 -4.40
N ASP A 615 14.89 27.93 -4.36
CA ASP A 615 13.47 27.61 -4.13
C ASP A 615 13.22 26.97 -2.76
N TRP A 616 13.55 27.71 -1.70
CA TRP A 616 13.33 27.31 -0.31
C TRP A 616 11.84 27.12 0.06
N VAL A 617 10.94 27.67 -0.76
CA VAL A 617 9.49 27.49 -0.75
C VAL A 617 9.03 27.17 -2.17
N TYR A 618 8.18 26.16 -2.32
CA TYR A 618 7.54 25.89 -3.61
C TYR A 618 6.27 26.74 -3.76
N ALA A 619 6.11 27.41 -4.90
CA ALA A 619 5.09 28.44 -5.17
C ALA A 619 3.61 27.98 -5.15
N LYS A 620 3.31 26.76 -4.67
CA LYS A 620 1.97 26.16 -4.61
C LYS A 620 1.54 25.65 -3.23
N SER A 621 2.19 26.02 -2.14
CA SER A 621 1.85 25.57 -0.76
C SER A 621 1.83 24.05 -0.55
N ASP A 622 2.38 23.26 -1.48
CA ASP A 622 2.32 21.79 -1.44
C ASP A 622 3.32 21.18 -0.44
N ASP A 623 4.41 21.88 -0.14
CA ASP A 623 5.52 21.40 0.69
C ASP A 623 5.90 22.41 1.79
N ALA A 624 6.36 21.88 2.92
CA ALA A 624 6.90 22.69 4.02
C ALA A 624 8.19 23.41 3.57
N PRO A 625 8.48 24.61 4.12
CA PRO A 625 9.70 25.34 3.79
C PRO A 625 10.94 24.49 4.14
N SER A 626 11.89 24.43 3.20
CA SER A 626 13.06 23.56 3.29
C SER A 626 14.30 24.28 2.77
N TYR A 627 15.25 24.55 3.66
CA TYR A 627 16.51 25.21 3.31
C TYR A 627 17.65 24.92 4.29
N MET A 628 18.87 25.24 3.82
CA MET A 628 20.08 25.32 4.63
C MET A 628 20.73 26.68 4.38
N LEU A 629 20.70 27.53 5.40
CA LEU A 629 21.22 28.89 5.35
C LEU A 629 22.64 28.92 5.92
N LYS A 630 23.58 29.46 5.14
CA LYS A 630 24.98 29.55 5.50
C LYS A 630 25.47 30.99 5.44
N GLU A 631 26.49 31.27 6.22
CA GLU A 631 27.24 32.53 6.11
C GLU A 631 27.99 32.59 4.78
N VAL A 632 28.07 33.79 4.20
CA VAL A 632 28.78 34.07 2.95
C VAL A 632 30.02 34.86 3.30
N GLU A 633 31.17 34.25 3.08
CA GLU A 633 32.47 34.83 3.32
C GLU A 633 32.79 35.94 2.31
N SER A 634 33.82 36.74 2.60
CA SER A 634 34.22 37.88 1.75
C SER A 634 34.63 37.47 0.33
N ASP A 635 35.07 36.22 0.13
CA ASP A 635 35.43 35.63 -1.16
C ASP A 635 34.23 35.03 -1.93
N GLY A 636 33.03 35.06 -1.33
CA GLY A 636 31.81 34.47 -1.86
C GLY A 636 31.65 32.97 -1.60
N SER A 637 32.56 32.35 -0.84
CA SER A 637 32.43 30.96 -0.40
C SER A 637 31.42 30.82 0.76
N PHE A 638 30.90 29.61 0.94
CA PHE A 638 29.94 29.32 2.01
C PHE A 638 30.67 28.87 3.28
N GLY A 639 30.48 29.61 4.36
CA GLY A 639 30.97 29.31 5.71
C GLY A 639 30.04 28.38 6.49
N ASP A 640 29.89 28.65 7.79
CA ASP A 640 29.14 27.81 8.72
C ASP A 640 27.62 27.84 8.49
N VAL A 641 26.93 26.78 8.92
CA VAL A 641 25.46 26.67 8.86
C VAL A 641 24.85 27.43 10.02
N VAL A 642 24.11 28.50 9.71
CA VAL A 642 23.44 29.33 10.72
C VAL A 642 22.11 28.72 11.13
N VAL A 643 21.25 28.43 10.14
CA VAL A 643 19.94 27.80 10.35
C VAL A 643 19.68 26.77 9.26
N ARG A 644 19.15 25.62 9.64
CA ARG A 644 18.64 24.62 8.68
C ARG A 644 17.28 24.09 9.11
N THR A 645 16.47 23.75 8.13
CA THR A 645 15.25 22.97 8.34
C THR A 645 15.61 21.51 8.59
N ALA A 646 14.94 20.88 9.55
CA ALA A 646 15.12 19.47 9.87
C ALA A 646 14.05 18.62 9.17
N VAL A 647 12.84 18.57 9.72
CA VAL A 647 11.72 17.78 9.17
C VAL A 647 10.41 18.22 9.83
N THR A 648 9.28 17.98 9.17
CA THR A 648 7.95 18.11 9.78
C THR A 648 7.67 16.97 10.75
N LYS A 649 6.81 17.21 11.76
CA LYS A 649 6.49 16.16 12.73
C LYS A 649 5.67 15.05 12.06
N PRO A 650 6.04 13.77 12.22
CA PRO A 650 5.25 12.67 11.68
C PRO A 650 3.79 12.73 12.17
N GLY A 651 2.84 12.76 11.23
CA GLY A 651 1.41 12.84 11.51
C GLY A 651 0.89 14.25 11.88
N HIS A 652 1.74 15.28 11.92
CA HIS A 652 1.33 16.66 12.20
C HIS A 652 2.08 17.65 11.30
N CYS A 653 1.50 17.96 10.14
CA CYS A 653 2.12 18.83 9.12
C CYS A 653 2.31 20.29 9.57
N ALA A 654 1.53 20.76 10.54
CA ALA A 654 1.64 22.12 11.08
C ALA A 654 2.93 22.38 11.89
N LEU A 655 3.62 21.31 12.32
CA LEU A 655 4.83 21.40 13.14
C LEU A 655 6.08 21.14 12.30
N LEU A 656 7.00 22.11 12.29
CA LEU A 656 8.28 22.03 11.58
C LEU A 656 9.44 22.25 12.54
N LYS A 657 10.44 21.35 12.52
CA LYS A 657 11.65 21.48 13.33
C LYS A 657 12.78 22.13 12.54
N LEU A 658 13.52 23.05 13.17
CA LEU A 658 14.74 23.68 12.67
C LEU A 658 15.87 23.48 13.67
N CYS A 659 17.10 23.46 13.16
CA CYS A 659 18.32 23.45 13.96
C CYS A 659 19.11 24.72 13.67
N ALA A 660 19.64 25.34 14.73
CA ALA A 660 20.35 26.61 14.63
C ALA A 660 21.67 26.56 15.43
N ASN A 661 22.69 27.25 14.95
CA ASN A 661 24.01 27.33 15.60
C ASN A 661 24.06 28.29 16.80
N GLY A 662 22.98 29.03 17.04
CA GLY A 662 22.86 30.01 18.12
C GLY A 662 21.45 30.58 18.22
N ALA A 663 21.29 31.59 19.08
CA ALA A 663 20.03 32.31 19.30
C ALA A 663 20.18 33.83 19.14
N THR A 664 21.13 34.27 18.30
CA THR A 664 21.39 35.68 17.95
C THR A 664 20.37 36.22 16.95
N VAL A 665 20.38 37.53 16.68
CA VAL A 665 19.53 38.18 15.64
C VAL A 665 19.63 37.45 14.30
N GLU A 666 20.84 37.05 13.92
CA GLU A 666 21.16 36.36 12.66
C GLU A 666 20.41 35.04 12.50
N ASN A 667 20.06 34.42 13.63
CA ASN A 667 19.28 33.19 13.69
C ASN A 667 17.78 33.49 13.79
N LEU A 668 17.39 34.53 14.53
CA LEU A 668 16.00 34.92 14.73
C LEU A 668 15.36 35.48 13.45
N ALA A 669 16.10 36.23 12.63
CA ALA A 669 15.57 36.85 11.41
C ALA A 669 15.12 35.82 10.36
N PRO A 670 15.91 34.78 10.05
CA PRO A 670 15.45 33.70 9.16
C PRO A 670 14.30 32.88 9.76
N VAL A 671 14.28 32.69 11.08
CA VAL A 671 13.27 31.87 11.77
C VAL A 671 11.88 32.52 11.71
N GLY A 672 11.79 33.84 11.91
CA GLY A 672 10.50 34.55 11.83
C GLY A 672 9.89 34.50 10.43
N LEU A 673 10.69 34.74 9.38
CA LEU A 673 10.23 34.62 7.99
C LEU A 673 9.82 33.18 7.65
N THR A 674 10.54 32.19 8.19
CA THR A 674 10.19 30.77 8.01
C THR A 674 8.89 30.40 8.72
N LEU A 675 8.62 30.97 9.90
CA LEU A 675 7.35 30.77 10.60
C LEU A 675 6.17 31.36 9.82
N MET A 676 6.37 32.50 9.13
CA MET A 676 5.35 33.06 8.23
C MET A 676 4.99 32.06 7.11
N LYS A 677 6.00 31.49 6.45
CA LYS A 677 5.79 30.49 5.39
C LYS A 677 5.31 29.13 5.89
N GLN A 678 5.77 28.68 7.05
CA GLN A 678 5.25 27.50 7.70
C GLN A 678 3.78 27.67 8.09
N ASN A 679 3.35 28.89 8.44
CA ASN A 679 1.94 29.16 8.76
C ASN A 679 1.05 29.11 7.50
N GLU A 680 1.53 29.60 6.36
CA GLU A 680 0.84 29.43 5.06
C GLU A 680 0.68 27.93 4.72
N TYR A 681 1.77 27.15 4.84
CA TYR A 681 1.75 25.69 4.61
C TYR A 681 0.85 24.96 5.61
N ALA A 682 0.94 25.28 6.91
CA ALA A 682 0.17 24.64 7.97
C ALA A 682 -1.33 24.81 7.75
N ARG A 683 -1.77 26.00 7.30
CA ARG A 683 -3.17 26.23 6.94
C ARG A 683 -3.59 25.34 5.79
N ALA A 684 -2.82 25.30 4.70
CA ALA A 684 -3.14 24.47 3.53
C ALA A 684 -3.20 22.98 3.88
N CYS A 685 -2.21 22.46 4.62
CA CYS A 685 -2.08 21.03 4.91
C CYS A 685 -3.08 20.51 5.97
N THR A 686 -3.73 21.40 6.72
CA THR A 686 -4.72 21.05 7.76
C THR A 686 -6.17 21.28 7.31
N ILE A 687 -6.39 21.73 6.06
CA ILE A 687 -7.73 21.78 5.49
C ILE A 687 -8.27 20.34 5.47
N PRO A 688 -9.38 20.04 6.16
CA PRO A 688 -9.99 18.72 6.08
C PRO A 688 -10.41 18.48 4.63
N ASN A 689 -10.16 17.28 4.13
CA ASN A 689 -10.48 16.89 2.75
C ASN A 689 -11.99 17.01 2.50
N SER A 690 -12.45 18.20 2.10
CA SER A 690 -13.72 18.37 1.42
C SER A 690 -13.47 17.90 -0.02
N ASN A 691 -13.82 16.65 -0.34
CA ASN A 691 -14.26 16.15 -1.65
C ASN A 691 -14.08 14.63 -1.80
#